data_AF-A0A939PM39-F1
#
_entry.id   AF-A0A939PM39-F1
#
_cell.length_a   1.000
_cell.length_b   1.000
_cell.length_c   1.000
_cell.angle_alpha   90.00
_cell.angle_beta   90.00
_cell.angle_gamma   90.00
#
_symmetry.space_group_name_H-M   'P 1'
#
loop_
_entity.id
_entity.type
_entity.pdbx_description
1 polymer ?
#
loop_
_entity_poly.entity_id
_entity_poly.type
_entity_poly.pdbx_seq_one_letter_code
_entity_poly.pdbx_strand_id
1 'polypeptide(L)'
;MSNGTKKNKTKTKTKKKPAPKPTATKTKTTKTKTTQTKTTQTKTAGKTPTSSAVKSTTTAAKKPVATRVAERADRPGVIKVGRTGDRTGARTGRVPATATSTTATRARSGAPTGEVLTRPRAQGQAEPPQAFERAAPRGPRMPPEGLTDQAKTFLARQRALKALRDSARQQAQAIPVPDTIPDTVPDIAPPPPPSPPDDTTAEPVRPVQTVDTIEDVVPPPPPPETIDTIVPPPPPPLPPQEELDLTGVRPVPITGDGVKTKRQLMSVTASRTDEVLIKQGLDANKAALQKIYDAFYKDGRKQSGAERLNNIYNMMGEGTAEYVQTKVTAEQFDKFIKTRNDVFIKPQGVETPSPFKDRAKYEESLTDELEGDSHYFHVNNYSKKFQDAHKKGRYEGLGKLARRIIVNVKTQEAGLRVADKLYGLMDDDLVSPNMREFKIFLSDQDPPPKGVKNDKLVVYYQLPPGTTDDTVDTVGDKIVATIGDAVTDDDLASDLSPFYARVGNGVAYAEEPKYFVGELDNSFTETRAQVISDVIKSNDEIPDLATFTAKLSTALRDKFIDPDQPHRHLPGAKSLEQVRAEKEAAVKPQLDAGTKLLRQKYLPRYNEALKKQQEVKDRAEERRQRLAATMSEAQLKNPAFLRQEEVIKKREDFLIKQYQDQMDGYNRDFGKDITALRRKLGLK
;
A
#
# COMPACT_ATOMS: atom_id res chain seq x y z
N MET A 1 74.16 -1.94 -3.24
CA MET A 1 74.06 -3.42 -3.33
C MET A 1 72.61 -3.78 -3.58
N SER A 2 72.37 -4.43 -4.71
CA SER A 2 71.08 -4.90 -5.23
C SER A 2 70.51 -6.04 -4.38
N ASN A 3 69.17 -6.09 -4.24
CA ASN A 3 68.30 -7.29 -4.20
C ASN A 3 66.88 -6.86 -3.72
N GLY A 4 65.76 -7.28 -4.28
CA GLY A 4 65.48 -8.17 -5.39
C GLY A 4 63.99 -8.08 -5.74
N THR A 5 63.69 -7.91 -7.02
CA THR A 5 62.35 -7.78 -7.57
C THR A 5 61.72 -9.16 -7.74
N LYS A 6 60.64 -9.47 -7.00
CA LYS A 6 59.83 -10.69 -7.24
C LYS A 6 58.89 -10.46 -8.41
N LYS A 7 59.20 -11.06 -9.56
CA LYS A 7 58.32 -11.16 -10.74
C LYS A 7 57.19 -12.17 -10.47
N ASN A 8 55.95 -11.70 -10.39
CA ASN A 8 54.76 -12.55 -10.51
C ASN A 8 54.54 -12.91 -11.99
N LYS A 9 54.73 -14.19 -12.34
CA LYS A 9 54.36 -14.76 -13.64
C LYS A 9 52.89 -15.18 -13.62
N THR A 10 52.03 -14.37 -14.20
CA THR A 10 50.64 -14.74 -14.52
C THR A 10 50.65 -15.60 -15.78
N LYS A 11 50.38 -16.91 -15.64
CA LYS A 11 50.13 -17.82 -16.78
C LYS A 11 48.68 -17.67 -17.25
N THR A 12 48.45 -16.88 -18.29
CA THR A 12 47.17 -16.79 -18.99
C THR A 12 47.02 -18.03 -19.89
N LYS A 13 46.15 -18.99 -19.51
CA LYS A 13 45.75 -20.10 -20.38
C LYS A 13 44.61 -19.64 -21.29
N THR A 14 44.93 -19.29 -22.53
CA THR A 14 43.97 -18.98 -23.58
C THR A 14 43.31 -20.28 -24.06
N LYS A 15 42.07 -20.56 -23.64
CA LYS A 15 41.24 -21.64 -24.19
C LYS A 15 40.72 -21.21 -25.57
N LYS A 16 41.30 -21.80 -26.62
CA LYS A 16 40.86 -21.68 -28.02
C LYS A 16 39.47 -22.31 -28.17
N LYS A 17 38.46 -21.49 -28.47
CA LYS A 17 37.08 -21.92 -28.77
C LYS A 17 36.99 -22.26 -30.27
N PRO A 18 36.45 -23.42 -30.68
CA PRO A 18 36.35 -23.75 -32.10
C PRO A 18 35.23 -22.93 -32.77
N ALA A 19 35.51 -22.51 -34.01
CA ALA A 19 34.62 -21.72 -34.85
C ALA A 19 33.35 -22.49 -35.25
N PRO A 20 32.18 -21.82 -35.40
CA PRO A 20 30.98 -22.45 -35.93
C PRO A 20 31.11 -22.66 -37.44
N LYS A 21 30.81 -23.88 -37.90
CA LYS A 21 30.64 -24.22 -39.32
C LYS A 21 29.43 -23.46 -39.91
N PRO A 22 29.50 -23.01 -41.18
CA PRO A 22 28.37 -22.39 -41.85
C PRO A 22 27.36 -23.46 -42.28
N THR A 23 26.11 -23.31 -41.84
CA THR A 23 24.97 -24.09 -42.32
C THR A 23 24.49 -23.51 -43.65
N ALA A 24 24.53 -24.34 -44.70
CA ALA A 24 24.04 -24.02 -46.03
C ALA A 24 22.51 -23.84 -46.03
N THR A 25 22.06 -22.67 -46.46
CA THR A 25 20.66 -22.36 -46.75
C THR A 25 20.25 -23.05 -48.04
N LYS A 26 19.37 -24.07 -47.96
CA LYS A 26 18.68 -24.63 -49.12
C LYS A 26 17.48 -23.75 -49.47
N THR A 27 17.62 -22.96 -50.53
CA THR A 27 16.53 -22.27 -51.21
C THR A 27 15.61 -23.30 -51.85
N LYS A 28 14.35 -23.37 -51.40
CA LYS A 28 13.31 -24.17 -52.06
C LYS A 28 12.34 -23.20 -52.74
N THR A 29 12.48 -23.15 -54.06
CA THR A 29 11.60 -22.48 -55.01
C THR A 29 10.23 -23.16 -54.98
N THR A 30 9.17 -22.41 -54.66
CA THR A 30 7.78 -22.86 -54.91
C THR A 30 7.06 -21.84 -55.77
N LYS A 31 6.45 -22.41 -56.81
CA LYS A 31 5.89 -21.77 -58.00
C LYS A 31 4.71 -20.85 -57.68
N THR A 32 4.73 -19.71 -58.33
CA THR A 32 3.62 -18.79 -58.56
C THR A 32 2.47 -19.52 -59.25
N LYS A 33 1.25 -19.44 -58.71
CA LYS A 33 0.02 -19.75 -59.43
C LYS A 33 -0.89 -18.52 -59.39
N THR A 34 -0.93 -17.86 -60.53
CA THR A 34 -1.80 -16.75 -60.90
C THR A 34 -3.25 -17.23 -61.01
N THR A 35 -4.19 -16.54 -60.36
CA THR A 35 -5.59 -16.50 -60.81
C THR A 35 -6.13 -15.09 -60.64
N GLN A 36 -6.50 -14.49 -61.77
CA GLN A 36 -7.30 -13.27 -61.92
C GLN A 36 -8.65 -13.45 -61.21
N THR A 37 -9.29 -12.41 -60.67
CA THR A 37 -10.37 -11.56 -61.25
C THR A 37 -11.06 -10.99 -59.98
N LYS A 38 -11.71 -9.83 -59.86
CA LYS A 38 -12.45 -8.97 -60.79
C LYS A 38 -12.73 -7.66 -60.05
N THR A 39 -12.43 -6.54 -60.70
CA THR A 39 -12.77 -5.18 -60.26
C THR A 39 -14.22 -4.90 -60.63
N THR A 40 -15.03 -4.40 -59.69
CA THR A 40 -16.31 -3.73 -60.02
C THR A 40 -16.31 -2.35 -59.38
N GLN A 41 -16.18 -1.34 -60.23
CA GLN A 41 -16.53 0.05 -59.94
C GLN A 41 -18.05 0.19 -60.01
N THR A 42 -18.64 0.97 -59.10
CA THR A 42 -19.93 1.61 -59.36
C THR A 42 -19.90 3.06 -58.88
N LYS A 43 -20.26 3.94 -59.82
CA LYS A 43 -20.34 5.40 -59.73
C LYS A 43 -21.62 5.87 -59.01
N THR A 44 -21.44 6.92 -58.22
CA THR A 44 -22.23 8.16 -58.04
C THR A 44 -23.77 8.18 -58.20
N ALA A 45 -24.45 8.63 -57.14
CA ALA A 45 -25.53 9.63 -57.09
C ALA A 45 -25.71 10.01 -55.59
N GLY A 46 -25.67 11.25 -55.10
CA GLY A 46 -26.27 12.47 -55.61
C GLY A 46 -27.64 12.66 -54.96
N LYS A 47 -27.71 13.27 -53.75
CA LYS A 47 -28.89 14.01 -53.23
C LYS A 47 -28.63 14.64 -51.85
N THR A 48 -28.63 15.97 -51.83
CA THR A 48 -28.85 16.85 -50.67
C THR A 48 -30.27 16.64 -50.10
N PRO A 49 -30.50 16.93 -48.81
CA PRO A 49 -31.59 17.86 -48.51
C PRO A 49 -31.29 18.88 -47.39
N THR A 50 -31.53 20.15 -47.75
CA THR A 50 -32.32 21.17 -47.04
C THR A 50 -32.51 21.11 -45.52
N SER A 51 -31.97 22.16 -44.88
CA SER A 51 -32.58 23.07 -43.89
C SER A 51 -34.09 22.96 -43.66
N SER A 52 -34.49 22.85 -42.38
CA SER A 52 -35.75 23.30 -41.77
C SER A 52 -35.53 23.30 -40.24
N ALA A 53 -35.29 24.42 -39.57
CA ALA A 53 -36.28 25.36 -39.03
C ALA A 53 -37.45 24.67 -38.28
N VAL A 54 -37.34 24.48 -36.96
CA VAL A 54 -38.49 24.22 -36.08
C VAL A 54 -38.38 25.03 -34.77
N LYS A 55 -39.21 26.08 -34.75
CA LYS A 55 -40.00 26.68 -33.66
C LYS A 55 -39.62 26.38 -32.20
N SER A 56 -39.26 27.48 -31.55
CA SER A 56 -39.59 27.85 -30.17
C SER A 56 -41.07 27.63 -29.82
N THR A 57 -41.33 26.95 -28.71
CA THR A 57 -42.61 27.03 -27.97
C THR A 57 -42.33 27.33 -26.50
N THR A 58 -42.59 28.58 -26.15
CA THR A 58 -42.93 29.08 -24.83
C THR A 58 -44.14 28.32 -24.28
N THR A 59 -44.07 27.82 -23.05
CA THR A 59 -45.29 27.55 -22.26
C THR A 59 -45.09 28.05 -20.83
N ALA A 60 -46.02 28.90 -20.42
CA ALA A 60 -46.06 29.57 -19.13
C ALA A 60 -46.68 28.68 -18.03
N ALA A 61 -46.24 28.97 -16.80
CA ALA A 61 -46.99 29.01 -15.55
C ALA A 61 -47.99 27.88 -15.20
N LYS A 62 -47.73 27.21 -14.07
CA LYS A 62 -48.75 26.87 -13.04
C LYS A 62 -48.08 26.49 -11.69
N LYS A 63 -48.06 27.44 -10.76
CA LYS A 63 -48.33 27.22 -9.31
C LYS A 63 -49.88 27.21 -9.16
N PRO A 64 -50.51 26.57 -8.15
CA PRO A 64 -50.14 26.61 -6.73
C PRO A 64 -50.35 25.29 -5.96
N VAL A 65 -49.90 25.24 -4.70
CA VAL A 65 -50.71 24.93 -3.49
C VAL A 65 -49.76 24.88 -2.27
N ALA A 66 -50.16 25.63 -1.25
CA ALA A 66 -49.53 25.74 0.05
C ALA A 66 -50.11 24.72 1.04
N THR A 67 -49.46 24.66 2.20
CA THR A 67 -49.96 24.26 3.54
C THR A 67 -49.67 22.83 3.99
N ARG A 68 -48.66 22.67 4.87
CA ARG A 68 -48.92 22.30 6.27
C ARG A 68 -47.72 22.58 7.16
N VAL A 69 -47.88 23.62 7.98
CA VAL A 69 -47.19 23.84 9.25
C VAL A 69 -47.78 22.85 10.26
N ALA A 70 -46.94 22.13 11.00
CA ALA A 70 -47.34 21.43 12.20
C ALA A 70 -46.45 21.92 13.35
N GLU A 71 -47.04 22.85 14.09
CA GLU A 71 -46.65 23.36 15.40
C GLU A 71 -47.29 22.47 16.47
N ARG A 72 -46.51 22.03 17.47
CA ARG A 72 -46.92 21.57 18.83
C ARG A 72 -45.71 20.86 19.47
N ALA A 73 -45.43 20.96 20.75
CA ALA A 73 -45.83 21.83 21.85
C ALA A 73 -44.92 21.44 23.02
N ASP A 74 -44.53 22.43 23.81
CA ASP A 74 -43.93 22.25 25.13
C ASP A 74 -44.75 21.34 26.03
N ARG A 75 -44.05 20.54 26.86
CA ARG A 75 -44.46 20.33 28.25
C ARG A 75 -43.28 19.91 29.16
N PRO A 76 -43.23 20.40 30.41
CA PRO A 76 -42.09 20.27 31.33
C PRO A 76 -42.29 19.22 32.44
N GLY A 77 -41.23 18.98 33.22
CA GLY A 77 -41.21 18.24 34.50
C GLY A 77 -40.43 16.92 34.40
N VAL A 78 -39.60 16.49 35.35
CA VAL A 78 -39.64 16.64 36.81
C VAL A 78 -38.24 16.45 37.40
N ILE A 79 -37.87 17.35 38.31
CA ILE A 79 -36.72 17.26 39.21
C ILE A 79 -37.02 16.24 40.31
N LYS A 80 -36.08 15.32 40.60
CA LYS A 80 -36.03 14.59 41.88
C LYS A 80 -34.71 14.85 42.59
N VAL A 81 -34.85 15.49 43.75
CA VAL A 81 -33.86 15.66 44.81
C VAL A 81 -34.09 14.56 45.87
N GLY A 82 -33.03 14.09 46.52
CA GLY A 82 -33.04 13.25 47.73
C GLY A 82 -31.72 12.47 47.83
N ARG A 83 -30.66 12.94 48.48
CA ARG A 83 -30.40 13.28 49.90
C ARG A 83 -30.17 12.05 50.81
N THR A 84 -28.92 11.98 51.31
CA THR A 84 -28.40 11.49 52.61
C THR A 84 -28.51 10.02 53.03
N GLY A 85 -27.37 9.50 53.50
CA GLY A 85 -27.29 8.32 54.38
C GLY A 85 -25.84 7.95 54.74
N ASP A 86 -25.30 8.59 55.78
CA ASP A 86 -24.11 8.15 56.52
C ASP A 86 -24.30 6.77 57.15
N ARG A 87 -23.21 5.99 57.27
CA ARG A 87 -22.84 5.25 58.51
C ARG A 87 -21.50 4.50 58.37
N THR A 88 -20.47 5.07 59.01
CA THR A 88 -19.57 4.47 60.02
C THR A 88 -19.39 2.94 60.09
N GLY A 89 -18.14 2.47 60.17
CA GLY A 89 -17.81 1.17 60.78
C GLY A 89 -16.36 0.70 60.65
N ALA A 90 -15.59 0.89 61.72
CA ALA A 90 -14.22 0.44 62.08
C ALA A 90 -13.75 -0.96 61.55
N ARG A 91 -12.50 -1.12 61.09
CA ARG A 91 -11.22 -1.32 61.83
C ARG A 91 -11.14 -2.69 62.54
N THR A 92 -10.33 -3.64 62.08
CA THR A 92 -9.05 -4.18 62.63
C THR A 92 -8.93 -5.64 62.11
N GLY A 93 -7.79 -6.34 61.97
CA GLY A 93 -6.44 -6.21 62.48
C GLY A 93 -5.51 -7.26 61.82
N ARG A 94 -4.21 -7.00 61.98
CA ARG A 94 -3.00 -7.71 61.50
C ARG A 94 -2.78 -9.08 62.19
N VAL A 95 -2.28 -10.09 61.44
CA VAL A 95 -0.94 -10.79 61.51
C VAL A 95 -0.49 -11.35 62.90
N PRO A 96 0.39 -12.39 63.10
CA PRO A 96 1.23 -13.22 62.19
C PRO A 96 1.36 -14.76 62.49
N ALA A 97 2.17 -15.43 61.65
CA ALA A 97 3.33 -16.29 61.98
C ALA A 97 3.23 -17.84 62.05
N THR A 98 3.95 -18.47 61.09
CA THR A 98 4.96 -19.57 61.20
C THR A 98 4.50 -20.94 61.73
N ALA A 99 4.98 -22.11 61.27
CA ALA A 99 6.29 -22.49 60.73
C ALA A 99 6.23 -23.90 60.05
N THR A 100 7.22 -24.19 59.17
CA THR A 100 7.98 -25.47 58.99
C THR A 100 7.21 -26.79 58.67
N SER A 101 7.66 -27.78 57.90
CA SER A 101 8.92 -28.12 57.22
C SER A 101 8.75 -29.44 56.42
N THR A 102 9.57 -29.63 55.38
CA THR A 102 10.21 -30.88 54.87
C THR A 102 9.46 -32.09 54.27
N THR A 103 10.04 -32.53 53.13
CA THR A 103 10.23 -33.92 52.61
C THR A 103 8.98 -34.76 52.27
N ALA A 104 8.97 -35.73 51.36
CA ALA A 104 9.79 -36.18 50.25
C ALA A 104 9.04 -37.38 49.62
N THR A 105 9.33 -37.66 48.35
CA THR A 105 9.29 -39.01 47.72
C THR A 105 7.96 -39.73 47.45
N ARG A 106 7.90 -40.22 46.20
CA ARG A 106 7.51 -41.57 45.76
C ARG A 106 6.05 -41.87 45.34
N ALA A 107 5.90 -41.95 44.02
CA ALA A 107 5.48 -43.10 43.19
C ALA A 107 4.15 -43.84 43.44
N ARG A 108 3.65 -44.36 42.29
CA ARG A 108 2.62 -45.40 42.10
C ARG A 108 1.20 -44.92 42.39
N SER A 109 0.14 -45.38 41.75
CA SER A 109 -0.12 -46.28 40.61
C SER A 109 -1.64 -46.38 40.58
N GLY A 110 -2.24 -46.60 39.42
CA GLY A 110 -3.56 -47.22 39.35
C GLY A 110 -4.57 -46.43 38.54
N ALA A 111 -4.82 -46.91 37.34
CA ALA A 111 -6.18 -46.97 36.82
C ALA A 111 -7.04 -47.83 37.78
N PRO A 112 -8.37 -47.61 37.82
CA PRO A 112 -9.22 -48.50 37.03
C PRO A 112 -10.45 -47.85 36.37
N THR A 113 -10.75 -48.40 35.19
CA THR A 113 -12.02 -48.89 34.64
C THR A 113 -13.36 -48.71 35.39
N GLY A 114 -14.41 -48.52 34.57
CA GLY A 114 -15.81 -48.92 34.82
C GLY A 114 -16.63 -47.83 35.52
N GLU A 115 -17.89 -47.55 35.20
CA GLU A 115 -18.93 -48.31 34.53
C GLU A 115 -19.99 -47.39 33.93
N VAL A 116 -20.66 -47.94 32.92
CA VAL A 116 -21.87 -47.44 32.26
C VAL A 116 -23.07 -47.70 33.16
N LEU A 117 -23.96 -46.71 33.34
CA LEU A 117 -25.35 -46.98 33.72
C LEU A 117 -26.31 -45.96 33.09
N THR A 118 -27.30 -46.54 32.42
CA THR A 118 -28.34 -45.92 31.59
C THR A 118 -29.61 -45.55 32.37
N ARG A 119 -30.25 -44.44 31.92
CA ARG A 119 -31.71 -44.12 31.91
C ARG A 119 -32.40 -43.72 33.24
N PRO A 120 -33.61 -43.10 33.23
CA PRO A 120 -34.20 -42.10 32.30
C PRO A 120 -35.01 -40.95 32.97
N ARG A 121 -35.25 -39.88 32.18
CA ARG A 121 -36.47 -39.04 31.99
C ARG A 121 -37.33 -38.60 33.20
N ALA A 122 -37.49 -37.28 33.37
CA ALA A 122 -38.74 -36.64 33.80
C ALA A 122 -38.89 -35.21 33.24
N GLN A 123 -40.14 -34.81 33.05
CA GLN A 123 -40.67 -33.67 32.28
C GLN A 123 -40.57 -32.31 32.99
N GLY A 124 -40.66 -31.23 32.20
CA GLY A 124 -41.01 -29.89 32.67
C GLY A 124 -41.32 -28.97 31.50
N GLN A 125 -42.60 -28.78 31.21
CA GLN A 125 -43.13 -27.80 30.25
C GLN A 125 -43.16 -26.40 30.88
N ALA A 126 -42.87 -25.38 30.07
CA ALA A 126 -43.37 -24.01 30.27
C ALA A 126 -43.57 -23.34 28.89
N GLU A 127 -44.77 -22.79 28.68
CA GLU A 127 -45.16 -22.02 27.49
C GLU A 127 -44.58 -20.59 27.51
N PRO A 128 -44.48 -19.94 26.34
CA PRO A 128 -44.49 -18.48 26.25
C PRO A 128 -45.61 -17.92 25.34
N PRO A 129 -45.89 -16.61 25.43
CA PRO A 129 -47.18 -16.01 25.07
C PRO A 129 -47.31 -15.57 23.61
N GLN A 130 -48.52 -15.11 23.33
CA GLN A 130 -49.19 -14.92 22.04
C GLN A 130 -48.59 -13.89 21.06
N ALA A 131 -49.01 -14.12 19.81
CA ALA A 131 -48.61 -13.51 18.54
C ALA A 131 -48.92 -12.01 18.38
N PHE A 132 -47.99 -11.33 17.70
CA PHE A 132 -48.28 -10.16 16.85
C PHE A 132 -48.14 -10.57 15.38
N GLU A 133 -49.09 -10.13 14.57
CA GLU A 133 -49.24 -10.40 13.13
C GLU A 133 -47.94 -10.20 12.33
N ARG A 134 -47.53 -11.23 11.59
CA ARG A 134 -46.51 -11.13 10.54
C ARG A 134 -47.11 -11.48 9.19
N ALA A 135 -46.80 -10.62 8.23
CA ALA A 135 -47.09 -10.76 6.81
C ALA A 135 -46.63 -12.11 6.23
N ALA A 136 -47.42 -12.61 5.28
CA ALA A 136 -47.25 -13.90 4.62
C ALA A 136 -45.83 -14.12 4.05
N PRO A 137 -45.27 -15.33 4.18
CA PRO A 137 -44.00 -15.67 3.56
C PRO A 137 -44.17 -15.74 2.04
N ARG A 138 -43.35 -14.98 1.31
CA ARG A 138 -43.15 -15.20 -0.13
C ARG A 138 -42.58 -16.60 -0.31
N GLY A 139 -43.32 -17.45 -1.02
CA GLY A 139 -42.93 -18.82 -1.32
C GLY A 139 -41.58 -18.91 -2.07
N PRO A 140 -40.97 -20.10 -2.11
CA PRO A 140 -39.67 -20.30 -2.76
C PRO A 140 -39.78 -19.92 -4.25
N ARG A 141 -38.95 -18.97 -4.69
CA ARG A 141 -38.78 -18.66 -6.11
C ARG A 141 -38.23 -19.92 -6.80
N MET A 142 -39.02 -20.46 -7.72
CA MET A 142 -38.57 -21.50 -8.65
C MET A 142 -37.30 -21.04 -9.38
N PRO A 143 -36.31 -21.92 -9.57
CA PRO A 143 -35.14 -21.59 -10.39
C PRO A 143 -35.60 -21.33 -11.84
N PRO A 144 -34.90 -20.45 -12.58
CA PRO A 144 -35.22 -20.20 -13.98
C PRO A 144 -35.12 -21.51 -14.77
N GLU A 145 -36.20 -21.87 -15.46
CA GLU A 145 -36.20 -22.97 -16.42
C GLU A 145 -35.21 -22.63 -17.55
N GLY A 146 -34.21 -23.49 -17.76
CA GLY A 146 -33.17 -23.29 -18.78
C GLY A 146 -31.73 -23.54 -18.33
N LEU A 147 -31.47 -23.75 -17.03
CA LEU A 147 -30.13 -24.12 -16.55
C LEU A 147 -29.79 -25.56 -16.98
N THR A 148 -28.64 -25.72 -17.65
CA THR A 148 -28.08 -27.04 -17.95
C THR A 148 -27.84 -27.82 -16.66
N ASP A 149 -27.87 -29.16 -16.71
CA ASP A 149 -27.65 -29.97 -15.50
C ASP A 149 -26.28 -29.71 -14.87
N GLN A 150 -25.28 -29.34 -15.69
CA GLN A 150 -23.97 -28.88 -15.23
C GLN A 150 -24.05 -27.59 -14.39
N ALA A 151 -24.90 -26.63 -14.80
CA ALA A 151 -25.12 -25.40 -14.05
C ALA A 151 -25.92 -25.63 -12.76
N LYS A 152 -26.86 -26.59 -12.76
CA LYS A 152 -27.58 -27.01 -11.53
C LYS A 152 -26.64 -27.70 -10.53
N THR A 153 -25.79 -28.60 -11.00
CA THR A 153 -24.78 -29.28 -10.16
C THR A 153 -23.77 -28.27 -9.61
N PHE A 154 -23.37 -27.28 -10.41
CA PHE A 154 -22.51 -26.19 -9.96
C PHE A 154 -23.15 -25.33 -8.87
N LEU A 155 -24.41 -24.90 -9.06
CA LEU A 155 -25.14 -24.11 -8.07
C LEU A 155 -25.35 -24.89 -6.75
N ALA A 156 -25.63 -26.20 -6.84
CA ALA A 156 -25.76 -27.06 -5.68
C ALA A 156 -24.43 -27.19 -4.92
N ARG A 157 -23.31 -27.30 -5.63
CA ARG A 157 -21.97 -27.34 -5.03
C ARG A 157 -21.62 -26.02 -4.33
N GLN A 158 -21.99 -24.88 -4.93
CA GLN A 158 -21.78 -23.56 -4.31
C GLN A 158 -22.59 -23.38 -3.01
N ARG A 159 -23.86 -23.79 -3.02
CA ARG A 159 -24.70 -23.78 -1.80
C ARG A 159 -24.13 -24.67 -0.70
N ALA A 160 -23.58 -25.83 -1.06
CA ALA A 160 -22.94 -26.74 -0.11
C ALA A 160 -21.64 -26.15 0.48
N LEU A 161 -20.79 -25.52 -0.35
CA LEU A 161 -19.56 -24.88 0.12
C LEU A 161 -19.83 -23.68 1.03
N LYS A 162 -20.82 -22.85 0.68
CA LYS A 162 -21.26 -21.73 1.54
C LYS A 162 -21.77 -22.23 2.89
N ALA A 163 -22.63 -23.26 2.89
CA ALA A 163 -23.13 -23.86 4.13
C ALA A 163 -21.99 -24.44 5.00
N LEU A 164 -20.97 -25.05 4.37
CA LEU A 164 -19.79 -25.57 5.08
C LEU A 164 -18.96 -24.45 5.72
N ARG A 165 -18.76 -23.34 5.01
CA ARG A 165 -18.02 -22.16 5.49
C ARG A 165 -18.77 -21.48 6.64
N ASP A 166 -20.08 -21.32 6.50
CA ASP A 166 -20.94 -20.75 7.55
C ASP A 166 -20.95 -21.66 8.81
N SER A 167 -20.98 -22.98 8.63
CA SER A 167 -20.88 -23.96 9.73
C SER A 167 -19.51 -23.93 10.43
N ALA A 168 -18.41 -23.86 9.67
CA ALA A 168 -17.06 -23.74 10.23
C ALA A 168 -16.87 -22.44 11.02
N ARG A 169 -17.47 -21.33 10.56
CA ARG A 169 -17.47 -20.04 11.28
C ARG A 169 -18.25 -20.12 12.59
N GLN A 170 -19.40 -20.79 12.60
CA GLN A 170 -20.17 -21.04 13.82
C GLN A 170 -19.42 -21.95 14.80
N GLN A 171 -18.73 -22.99 14.32
CA GLN A 171 -17.90 -23.86 15.16
C GLN A 171 -16.70 -23.12 15.75
N ALA A 172 -16.04 -22.25 14.98
CA ALA A 172 -14.92 -21.44 15.47
C ALA A 172 -15.35 -20.43 16.56
N GLN A 173 -16.60 -19.94 16.50
CA GLN A 173 -17.17 -19.06 17.53
C GLN A 173 -17.64 -19.84 18.78
N ALA A 174 -17.77 -21.16 18.69
CA ALA A 174 -18.20 -22.02 19.79
C ALA A 174 -17.03 -22.63 20.59
N ILE A 175 -15.77 -22.35 20.24
CA ILE A 175 -14.61 -22.78 21.01
C ILE A 175 -14.42 -21.81 22.19
N PRO A 176 -14.67 -22.22 23.45
CA PRO A 176 -14.36 -21.39 24.60
C PRO A 176 -12.84 -21.17 24.65
N VAL A 177 -12.44 -19.91 24.74
CA VAL A 177 -11.04 -19.51 24.98
C VAL A 177 -10.64 -20.05 26.35
N PRO A 178 -9.59 -20.88 26.47
CA PRO A 178 -9.09 -21.28 27.77
C PRO A 178 -8.40 -20.08 28.44
N ASP A 179 -9.03 -19.53 29.46
CA ASP A 179 -8.39 -18.65 30.44
C ASP A 179 -7.39 -19.46 31.23
N THR A 180 -6.16 -19.58 30.72
CA THR A 180 -4.89 -19.67 31.48
C THR A 180 -3.76 -20.16 30.58
N ILE A 181 -2.81 -19.27 30.28
CA ILE A 181 -1.45 -19.64 29.90
C ILE A 181 -0.57 -19.33 31.12
N PRO A 182 0.25 -20.27 31.62
CA PRO A 182 1.15 -19.99 32.73
C PRO A 182 2.34 -19.14 32.25
N ASP A 183 2.38 -17.89 32.68
CA ASP A 183 3.55 -17.01 32.57
C ASP A 183 4.67 -17.55 33.46
N THR A 184 5.72 -18.08 32.82
CA THR A 184 7.03 -18.25 33.47
C THR A 184 8.11 -17.70 32.54
N VAL A 185 8.29 -16.39 32.60
CA VAL A 185 9.49 -15.69 32.16
C VAL A 185 10.17 -15.13 33.43
N PRO A 186 11.48 -15.31 33.62
CA PRO A 186 12.16 -14.77 34.80
C PRO A 186 12.13 -13.23 34.79
N ASP A 187 11.71 -12.70 35.93
CA ASP A 187 11.53 -11.29 36.25
C ASP A 187 12.86 -10.53 36.13
N ILE A 188 12.94 -9.55 35.22
CA ILE A 188 14.01 -8.56 35.18
C ILE A 188 13.43 -7.29 35.80
N ALA A 189 13.91 -6.95 37.00
CA ALA A 189 13.44 -5.79 37.74
C ALA A 189 13.56 -4.49 36.92
N PRO A 190 12.52 -3.64 36.89
CA PRO A 190 12.61 -2.32 36.26
C PRO A 190 13.54 -1.40 37.09
N PRO A 191 14.21 -0.43 36.43
CA PRO A 191 15.02 0.56 37.14
C PRO A 191 14.14 1.47 38.02
N PRO A 192 14.68 1.96 39.15
CA PRO A 192 13.93 2.82 40.06
C PRO A 192 13.57 4.16 39.41
N PRO A 193 12.44 4.76 39.79
CA PRO A 193 12.03 6.08 39.30
C PRO A 193 12.98 7.18 39.79
N PRO A 194 13.16 8.27 39.02
CA PRO A 194 13.94 9.42 39.45
C PRO A 194 13.25 10.13 40.63
N SER A 195 14.06 10.57 41.59
CA SER A 195 13.63 11.33 42.75
C SER A 195 13.03 12.69 42.34
N PRO A 196 11.97 13.16 43.02
CA PRO A 196 11.42 14.49 42.80
C PRO A 196 12.38 15.59 43.31
N PRO A 197 12.34 16.79 42.72
CA PRO A 197 13.15 17.92 43.18
C PRO A 197 12.64 18.45 44.53
N ASP A 198 13.59 18.77 45.42
CA ASP A 198 13.36 19.42 46.71
C ASP A 198 12.79 20.83 46.52
N ASP A 199 11.59 21.06 47.05
CA ASP A 199 10.97 22.37 47.18
C ASP A 199 10.90 22.72 48.67
N THR A 200 11.92 23.43 49.16
CA THR A 200 11.89 24.09 50.47
C THR A 200 12.64 25.42 50.38
N THR A 201 11.89 26.53 50.31
CA THR A 201 11.97 27.66 51.25
C THR A 201 11.06 28.80 50.78
N ALA A 202 9.88 28.88 51.39
CA ALA A 202 9.06 30.08 51.41
C ALA A 202 9.36 30.84 52.71
N GLU A 203 9.70 32.12 52.59
CA GLU A 203 9.68 33.10 53.68
C GLU A 203 8.91 34.36 53.28
N PRO A 204 8.41 35.15 54.27
CA PRO A 204 7.03 35.62 54.22
C PRO A 204 6.84 37.08 53.81
N VAL A 205 5.62 37.33 53.34
CA VAL A 205 5.02 38.61 52.93
C VAL A 205 5.05 39.68 54.03
N ARG A 206 5.38 40.92 53.65
CA ARG A 206 4.93 42.18 54.28
C ARG A 206 4.78 43.33 53.24
N PRO A 207 4.01 44.39 53.55
CA PRO A 207 2.95 44.88 52.65
C PRO A 207 3.16 46.26 51.99
N VAL A 208 2.40 46.47 50.90
CA VAL A 208 1.77 47.69 50.34
C VAL A 208 2.52 49.03 50.47
N GLN A 209 2.84 49.65 49.32
CA GLN A 209 2.70 51.10 49.11
C GLN A 209 2.31 51.43 47.66
N THR A 210 1.46 52.45 47.55
CA THR A 210 0.83 53.08 46.39
C THR A 210 1.73 54.13 45.70
N VAL A 211 1.29 54.58 44.51
CA VAL A 211 1.74 55.73 43.68
C VAL A 211 3.16 55.58 43.09
N ASP A 212 3.52 55.98 41.86
CA ASP A 212 3.09 57.11 41.03
C ASP A 212 3.23 56.87 39.52
N THR A 213 2.51 57.68 38.76
CA THR A 213 2.56 57.81 37.29
C THR A 213 3.88 58.46 36.87
N ILE A 214 4.63 57.85 35.95
CA ILE A 214 5.70 58.53 35.20
C ILE A 214 5.49 58.22 33.71
N GLU A 215 5.26 59.29 32.96
CA GLU A 215 5.29 59.34 31.50
C GLU A 215 6.70 59.02 31.01
N ASP A 216 6.88 57.90 30.30
CA ASP A 216 8.13 57.61 29.61
C ASP A 216 8.07 58.14 28.16
N VAL A 217 8.92 59.13 27.95
CA VAL A 217 9.27 59.78 26.69
C VAL A 217 10.00 58.77 25.79
N VAL A 218 9.44 58.52 24.60
CA VAL A 218 10.09 57.74 23.53
C VAL A 218 11.22 58.56 22.90
N PRO A 219 12.49 58.13 22.93
CA PRO A 219 13.53 58.77 22.14
C PRO A 219 13.40 58.41 20.65
N PRO A 220 13.65 59.36 19.72
CA PRO A 220 13.58 59.09 18.29
C PRO A 220 14.71 58.16 17.81
N PRO A 221 14.48 57.36 16.76
CA PRO A 221 15.48 56.44 16.23
C PRO A 221 16.66 57.19 15.59
N PRO A 222 17.88 56.65 15.67
CA PRO A 222 19.05 57.24 15.01
C PRO A 222 18.94 57.16 13.47
N PRO A 223 19.57 58.09 12.74
CA PRO A 223 19.56 58.11 11.29
C PRO A 223 20.31 56.92 10.67
N PRO A 224 19.91 56.47 9.47
CA PRO A 224 20.52 55.31 8.82
C PRO A 224 21.96 55.58 8.40
N GLU A 225 22.87 54.68 8.78
CA GLU A 225 24.23 54.63 8.28
C GLU A 225 24.23 54.34 6.76
N THR A 226 24.95 55.17 6.02
CA THR A 226 25.28 54.98 4.61
C THR A 226 26.10 53.70 4.43
N ILE A 227 25.50 52.71 3.77
CA ILE A 227 26.14 51.46 3.37
C ILE A 227 27.05 51.75 2.16
N ASP A 228 28.37 51.66 2.37
CA ASP A 228 29.34 51.59 1.28
C ASP A 228 29.08 50.33 0.44
N THR A 229 28.87 50.55 -0.86
CA THR A 229 28.57 49.50 -1.84
C THR A 229 29.83 48.67 -2.10
N ILE A 230 29.98 47.57 -1.36
CA ILE A 230 30.96 46.52 -1.69
C ILE A 230 30.40 45.73 -2.88
N VAL A 231 30.96 45.99 -4.06
CA VAL A 231 30.72 45.19 -5.27
C VAL A 231 31.36 43.81 -5.05
N PRO A 232 30.60 42.71 -5.07
CA PRO A 232 31.19 41.37 -4.97
C PRO A 232 32.00 41.06 -6.24
N PRO A 233 33.16 40.39 -6.13
CA PRO A 233 33.95 39.99 -7.29
C PRO A 233 33.16 39.00 -8.16
N PRO A 234 33.37 39.02 -9.49
CA PRO A 234 32.67 38.12 -10.40
C PRO A 234 33.01 36.65 -10.08
N PRO A 235 32.02 35.74 -10.21
CA PRO A 235 32.25 34.33 -9.96
C PRO A 235 33.28 33.76 -10.93
N PRO A 236 34.09 32.77 -10.49
CA PRO A 236 35.05 32.12 -11.37
C PRO A 236 34.34 31.45 -12.56
N PRO A 237 34.98 31.41 -13.75
CA PRO A 237 34.40 30.78 -14.92
C PRO A 237 34.13 29.30 -14.65
N LEU A 238 32.90 28.87 -14.93
CA LEU A 238 32.50 27.47 -14.85
C LEU A 238 33.41 26.61 -15.75
N PRO A 239 33.84 25.42 -15.29
CA PRO A 239 34.58 24.50 -16.14
C PRO A 239 33.74 24.11 -17.38
N PRO A 240 34.39 23.82 -18.53
CA PRO A 240 33.69 23.43 -19.74
C PRO A 240 32.80 22.24 -19.46
N GLN A 241 31.48 22.38 -19.68
CA GLN A 241 30.59 21.23 -19.66
C GLN A 241 30.92 20.38 -20.89
N GLU A 242 31.40 19.15 -20.67
CA GLU A 242 31.43 18.13 -21.71
C GLU A 242 29.99 17.91 -22.18
N GLU A 243 29.67 18.40 -23.37
CA GLU A 243 28.48 18.02 -24.11
C GLU A 243 28.54 16.52 -24.38
N LEU A 244 27.88 15.74 -23.52
CA LEU A 244 27.54 14.35 -23.81
C LEU A 244 26.54 14.37 -24.97
N ASP A 245 27.07 14.20 -26.18
CA ASP A 245 26.32 14.04 -27.41
C ASP A 245 25.43 12.79 -27.36
N LEU A 246 24.23 12.96 -26.80
CA LEU A 246 23.13 12.01 -26.85
C LEU A 246 22.19 12.36 -28.02
N THR A 247 22.75 12.48 -29.22
CA THR A 247 21.95 12.54 -30.45
C THR A 247 21.43 11.14 -30.79
N GLY A 248 20.22 10.83 -30.32
CA GLY A 248 19.63 9.52 -30.63
C GLY A 248 18.14 9.32 -30.39
N VAL A 249 17.36 10.32 -29.97
CA VAL A 249 15.89 10.21 -29.92
C VAL A 249 15.29 11.56 -30.31
N ARG A 250 14.79 11.67 -31.54
CA ARG A 250 13.92 12.80 -31.92
C ARG A 250 12.62 12.68 -31.12
N PRO A 251 12.19 13.70 -30.36
CA PRO A 251 10.87 13.71 -29.78
C PRO A 251 9.84 13.70 -30.93
N VAL A 252 8.92 12.73 -30.87
CA VAL A 252 7.75 12.71 -31.75
C VAL A 252 6.89 13.93 -31.37
N PRO A 253 6.46 14.78 -32.32
CA PRO A 253 5.54 15.85 -32.01
C PRO A 253 4.19 15.22 -31.60
N ILE A 254 3.81 15.37 -30.34
CA ILE A 254 2.47 14.99 -29.88
C ILE A 254 1.54 16.15 -30.27
N THR A 255 0.96 16.05 -31.47
CA THR A 255 -0.09 16.96 -31.94
C THR A 255 -1.43 16.47 -31.42
N GLY A 256 -1.76 16.89 -30.20
CA GLY A 256 -3.13 16.94 -29.68
C GLY A 256 -3.32 18.33 -29.09
N ASP A 257 -4.15 19.15 -29.71
CA ASP A 257 -4.48 20.49 -29.21
C ASP A 257 -5.23 20.35 -27.87
N GLY A 258 -4.52 20.42 -26.75
CA GLY A 258 -5.15 20.42 -25.42
C GLY A 258 -4.26 20.03 -24.23
N VAL A 259 -3.18 19.27 -24.41
CA VAL A 259 -2.36 18.79 -23.28
C VAL A 259 -1.01 19.51 -23.26
N LYS A 260 -0.85 20.44 -22.31
CA LYS A 260 0.39 21.20 -22.09
C LYS A 260 1.21 20.63 -20.94
N THR A 261 2.53 20.74 -21.08
CA THR A 261 3.52 20.22 -20.14
C THR A 261 3.63 21.05 -18.86
N LYS A 262 4.09 20.43 -17.77
CA LYS A 262 4.35 21.06 -16.45
C LYS A 262 5.18 22.36 -16.48
N ARG A 263 6.13 22.49 -17.41
CA ARG A 263 6.96 23.69 -17.56
C ARG A 263 6.24 24.81 -18.33
N GLN A 264 5.32 24.47 -19.23
CA GLN A 264 4.42 25.45 -19.87
C GLN A 264 3.42 26.04 -18.87
N LEU A 265 3.06 25.27 -17.83
CA LEU A 265 2.28 25.74 -16.69
C LEU A 265 3.04 26.73 -15.76
N MET A 266 4.38 26.71 -15.72
CA MET A 266 5.18 27.45 -14.72
C MET A 266 6.16 28.50 -15.26
N SER A 267 6.57 28.47 -16.54
CA SER A 267 7.67 29.32 -17.05
C SER A 267 7.31 30.22 -18.23
N VAL A 268 6.06 30.15 -18.70
CA VAL A 268 5.46 31.13 -19.59
C VAL A 268 4.35 31.78 -18.76
N THR A 269 4.04 33.07 -18.98
CA THR A 269 2.83 33.72 -18.46
C THR A 269 1.72 32.69 -18.45
N ALA A 270 1.34 32.22 -17.25
CA ALA A 270 0.48 31.05 -17.10
C ALA A 270 -0.70 31.25 -18.03
N SER A 271 -0.98 30.28 -18.91
CA SER A 271 -2.06 30.51 -19.86
C SER A 271 -3.33 30.78 -19.05
N ARG A 272 -4.25 31.60 -19.56
CA ARG A 272 -5.44 31.99 -18.79
C ARG A 272 -6.19 30.77 -18.20
N THR A 273 -6.12 29.63 -18.88
CA THR A 273 -6.65 28.33 -18.41
C THR A 273 -5.92 27.82 -17.16
N ASP A 274 -4.61 27.94 -17.10
CA ASP A 274 -3.76 27.47 -16.01
C ASP A 274 -4.00 28.28 -14.74
N GLU A 275 -4.08 29.61 -14.87
CA GLU A 275 -4.44 30.49 -13.76
C GLU A 275 -5.81 30.14 -13.17
N VAL A 276 -6.77 29.81 -14.04
CA VAL A 276 -8.10 29.36 -13.62
C VAL A 276 -8.02 28.03 -12.86
N LEU A 277 -7.26 27.04 -13.36
CA LEU A 277 -7.10 25.75 -12.68
C LEU A 277 -6.40 25.86 -11.33
N ILE A 278 -5.34 26.69 -11.25
CA ILE A 278 -4.63 26.97 -10.00
C ILE A 278 -5.57 27.63 -9.00
N LYS A 279 -6.29 28.67 -9.42
CA LYS A 279 -7.27 29.36 -8.58
C LYS A 279 -8.36 28.41 -8.08
N GLN A 280 -8.92 27.58 -8.96
CA GLN A 280 -9.91 26.56 -8.58
C GLN A 280 -9.36 25.56 -7.55
N GLY A 281 -8.08 25.18 -7.66
CA GLY A 281 -7.41 24.33 -6.67
C GLY A 281 -7.29 25.01 -5.31
N LEU A 282 -6.86 26.27 -5.29
CA LEU A 282 -6.75 27.06 -4.04
C LEU A 282 -8.11 27.29 -3.39
N ASP A 283 -9.14 27.63 -4.18
CA ASP A 283 -10.51 27.82 -3.70
C ASP A 283 -11.07 26.51 -3.12
N ALA A 284 -10.82 25.37 -3.77
CA ALA A 284 -11.21 24.05 -3.27
C ALA A 284 -10.50 23.71 -1.95
N ASN A 285 -9.20 24.01 -1.83
CA ASN A 285 -8.45 23.82 -0.59
C ASN A 285 -9.04 24.67 0.54
N LYS A 286 -9.31 25.95 0.27
CA LYS A 286 -9.92 26.85 1.25
C LYS A 286 -11.28 26.36 1.70
N ALA A 287 -12.14 25.91 0.78
CA ALA A 287 -13.46 25.37 1.10
C ALA A 287 -13.37 24.10 1.96
N ALA A 288 -12.43 23.20 1.64
CA ALA A 288 -12.21 21.99 2.44
C ALA A 288 -11.68 22.32 3.85
N LEU A 289 -10.73 23.27 3.95
CA LEU A 289 -10.20 23.72 5.24
C LEU A 289 -11.26 24.41 6.09
N GLN A 290 -12.16 25.19 5.48
CA GLN A 290 -13.32 25.76 6.18
C GLN A 290 -14.22 24.65 6.74
N LYS A 291 -14.59 23.65 5.93
CA LYS A 291 -15.40 22.50 6.38
C LYS A 291 -14.74 21.74 7.53
N ILE A 292 -13.42 21.57 7.49
CA ILE A 292 -12.65 20.96 8.59
C ILE A 292 -12.70 21.87 9.82
N TYR A 293 -12.37 23.16 9.68
CA TYR A 293 -12.39 24.11 10.79
C TYR A 293 -13.75 24.12 11.49
N ASP A 294 -14.85 24.27 10.75
CA ASP A 294 -16.21 24.33 11.31
C ASP A 294 -16.64 23.03 11.99
N ALA A 295 -16.12 21.88 11.54
CA ALA A 295 -16.42 20.59 12.16
C ALA A 295 -15.72 20.42 13.52
N PHE A 296 -14.59 21.09 13.72
CA PHE A 296 -13.74 20.93 14.90
C PHE A 296 -13.73 22.12 15.84
N TYR A 297 -14.09 23.31 15.39
CA TYR A 297 -14.09 24.53 16.19
C TYR A 297 -15.44 25.24 16.11
N LYS A 298 -15.90 25.75 17.25
CA LYS A 298 -17.07 26.64 17.34
C LYS A 298 -16.71 27.80 18.25
N ASP A 299 -16.93 29.02 17.79
CA ASP A 299 -16.55 30.24 18.51
C ASP A 299 -15.07 30.22 18.93
N GLY A 300 -14.22 29.68 18.06
CA GLY A 300 -12.79 29.52 18.28
C GLY A 300 -12.37 28.40 19.22
N ARG A 301 -13.32 27.65 19.80
CA ARG A 301 -13.03 26.57 20.75
C ARG A 301 -13.23 25.20 20.15
N LYS A 302 -12.24 24.33 20.37
CA LYS A 302 -12.26 22.94 19.91
C LYS A 302 -13.46 22.19 20.49
N GLN A 303 -14.20 21.53 19.62
CA GLN A 303 -15.31 20.66 19.95
C GLN A 303 -14.74 19.30 20.41
N SER A 304 -15.20 18.78 21.54
CA SER A 304 -14.72 17.52 22.09
C SER A 304 -15.18 16.31 21.26
N GLY A 305 -14.29 15.32 21.10
CA GLY A 305 -14.60 14.02 20.49
C GLY A 305 -13.41 13.42 19.72
N ALA A 306 -12.79 12.38 20.28
CA ALA A 306 -11.73 11.61 19.61
C ALA A 306 -12.21 10.99 18.29
N GLU A 307 -13.49 10.62 18.21
CA GLU A 307 -14.11 10.08 17.00
C GLU A 307 -14.10 11.06 15.82
N ARG A 308 -14.20 12.38 16.09
CA ARG A 308 -14.15 13.39 15.03
C ARG A 308 -12.78 13.40 14.35
N LEU A 309 -11.69 13.27 15.12
CA LEU A 309 -10.32 13.27 14.60
C LEU A 309 -10.08 12.12 13.62
N ASN A 310 -10.68 10.96 13.87
CA ASN A 310 -10.61 9.81 12.96
C ASN A 310 -11.33 10.07 11.63
N ASN A 311 -12.22 11.07 11.57
CA ASN A 311 -12.99 11.40 10.39
C ASN A 311 -12.29 12.40 9.44
N ILE A 312 -11.17 13.03 9.84
CA ILE A 312 -10.44 14.00 8.99
C ILE A 312 -10.08 13.38 7.64
N TYR A 313 -9.64 12.12 7.67
CA TYR A 313 -9.29 11.38 6.46
C TYR A 313 -10.48 11.26 5.49
N ASN A 314 -11.68 11.00 6.00
CA ASN A 314 -12.89 10.92 5.19
C ASN A 314 -13.33 12.31 4.70
N MET A 315 -13.20 13.36 5.52
CA MET A 315 -13.55 14.73 5.14
C MET A 315 -12.73 15.26 3.96
N MET A 316 -11.52 14.72 3.74
CA MET A 316 -10.71 15.03 2.56
C MET A 316 -11.05 14.15 1.34
N GLY A 317 -11.79 13.08 1.55
CA GLY A 317 -12.12 12.10 0.51
C GLY A 317 -13.54 12.23 -0.03
N GLU A 318 -14.52 12.61 0.81
CA GLU A 318 -15.96 12.53 0.51
C GLU A 318 -16.34 13.08 -0.86
N GLY A 319 -16.90 12.20 -1.70
CA GLY A 319 -17.41 12.52 -3.02
C GLY A 319 -18.89 12.24 -3.21
N THR A 320 -19.38 12.58 -4.40
CA THR A 320 -20.79 12.38 -4.73
C THR A 320 -21.16 10.90 -4.85
N ALA A 321 -22.42 10.60 -4.51
CA ALA A 321 -22.98 9.26 -4.65
C ALA A 321 -23.25 8.86 -6.11
N GLU A 322 -23.12 9.79 -7.06
CA GLU A 322 -23.41 9.57 -8.49
C GLU A 322 -22.61 8.40 -9.07
N TYR A 323 -21.32 8.32 -8.72
CA TYR A 323 -20.40 7.28 -9.20
C TYR A 323 -20.95 5.86 -9.09
N VAL A 324 -21.61 5.55 -7.96
CA VAL A 324 -22.09 4.20 -7.65
C VAL A 324 -23.58 4.01 -7.91
N GLN A 325 -24.28 4.99 -8.48
CA GLN A 325 -25.69 4.84 -8.80
C GLN A 325 -25.94 3.73 -9.83
N THR A 326 -25.01 3.58 -10.77
CA THR A 326 -25.02 2.48 -11.74
C THR A 326 -23.97 1.45 -11.31
N LYS A 327 -24.45 0.22 -11.06
CA LYS A 327 -23.60 -0.91 -10.69
C LYS A 327 -22.76 -1.37 -11.87
N VAL A 328 -21.58 -1.91 -11.59
CA VAL A 328 -20.79 -2.65 -12.58
C VAL A 328 -21.51 -3.97 -12.88
N THR A 329 -21.68 -4.29 -14.16
CA THR A 329 -22.22 -5.59 -14.55
C THR A 329 -21.16 -6.69 -14.43
N ALA A 330 -21.59 -7.93 -14.23
CA ALA A 330 -20.66 -9.07 -14.23
C ALA A 330 -19.82 -9.14 -15.53
N GLU A 331 -20.41 -8.82 -16.68
CA GLU A 331 -19.70 -8.77 -17.97
C GLU A 331 -18.64 -7.66 -18.01
N GLN A 332 -18.97 -6.46 -17.51
CA GLN A 332 -18.02 -5.35 -17.43
C GLN A 332 -16.84 -5.69 -16.52
N PHE A 333 -17.12 -6.31 -15.37
CA PHE A 333 -16.08 -6.73 -14.45
C PHE A 333 -15.23 -7.88 -15.02
N ASP A 334 -15.86 -8.86 -15.65
CA ASP A 334 -15.18 -9.98 -16.32
C ASP A 334 -14.23 -9.47 -17.40
N LYS A 335 -14.70 -8.53 -18.22
CA LYS A 335 -13.86 -7.85 -19.21
C LYS A 335 -12.67 -7.16 -18.52
N PHE A 336 -12.92 -6.40 -17.46
CA PHE A 336 -11.88 -5.70 -16.70
C PHE A 336 -10.78 -6.65 -16.20
N ILE A 337 -11.15 -7.77 -15.56
CA ILE A 337 -10.17 -8.72 -15.00
C ILE A 337 -9.45 -9.58 -16.05
N LYS A 338 -10.11 -9.83 -17.19
CA LYS A 338 -9.56 -10.62 -18.31
C LYS A 338 -8.83 -9.79 -19.36
N THR A 339 -8.77 -8.47 -19.21
CA THR A 339 -8.15 -7.58 -20.22
C THR A 339 -6.72 -8.00 -20.59
N ARG A 340 -5.90 -8.41 -19.60
CA ARG A 340 -4.48 -8.72 -19.80
C ARG A 340 -3.96 -9.85 -18.91
N ASN A 341 -3.04 -10.64 -19.45
CA ASN A 341 -2.36 -11.75 -18.75
C ASN A 341 -1.10 -11.32 -17.98
N ASP A 342 -0.52 -10.16 -18.30
CA ASP A 342 0.69 -9.61 -17.69
C ASP A 342 0.40 -8.53 -16.63
N VAL A 343 -0.83 -8.53 -16.13
CA VAL A 343 -1.31 -7.67 -15.06
C VAL A 343 -1.72 -8.52 -13.86
N PHE A 344 -1.44 -8.00 -12.67
CA PHE A 344 -1.98 -8.54 -11.42
C PHE A 344 -2.92 -7.55 -10.76
N ILE A 345 -4.20 -7.91 -10.73
CA ILE A 345 -5.28 -7.21 -10.04
C ILE A 345 -5.40 -7.72 -8.60
N LYS A 346 -5.55 -6.84 -7.62
CA LYS A 346 -5.73 -7.21 -6.22
C LYS A 346 -6.78 -6.30 -5.55
N PRO A 347 -7.85 -6.82 -4.93
CA PRO A 347 -8.74 -6.02 -4.10
C PRO A 347 -7.98 -5.53 -2.86
N GLN A 348 -8.24 -4.29 -2.47
CA GLN A 348 -7.61 -3.66 -1.32
C GLN A 348 -8.04 -4.37 -0.03
N GLY A 349 -7.06 -4.72 0.82
CA GLY A 349 -7.33 -5.36 2.12
C GLY A 349 -7.56 -6.88 2.06
N VAL A 350 -7.61 -7.47 0.87
CA VAL A 350 -7.88 -8.90 0.67
C VAL A 350 -6.59 -9.63 0.25
N GLU A 351 -6.33 -10.80 0.81
CA GLU A 351 -5.28 -11.68 0.31
C GLU A 351 -5.76 -12.42 -0.93
N THR A 352 -5.19 -12.11 -2.10
CA THR A 352 -5.46 -12.83 -3.33
C THR A 352 -4.41 -13.90 -3.64
N PRO A 353 -4.82 -15.07 -4.15
CA PRO A 353 -3.89 -16.04 -4.71
C PRO A 353 -3.02 -15.44 -5.82
N SER A 354 -1.83 -16.00 -6.03
CA SER A 354 -0.97 -15.56 -7.13
C SER A 354 -1.54 -16.02 -8.49
N PRO A 355 -1.70 -15.12 -9.49
CA PRO A 355 -2.23 -15.46 -10.81
C PRO A 355 -1.30 -16.39 -11.58
N PHE A 356 -0.01 -16.42 -11.21
CA PHE A 356 1.02 -17.24 -11.85
C PHE A 356 1.00 -18.71 -11.39
N LYS A 357 0.29 -19.02 -10.29
CA LYS A 357 0.15 -20.39 -9.79
C LYS A 357 -1.13 -21.05 -10.28
N ASP A 358 -2.24 -20.32 -10.25
CA ASP A 358 -3.57 -20.82 -10.60
C ASP A 358 -4.47 -19.66 -11.04
N ARG A 359 -4.53 -19.39 -12.35
CA ARG A 359 -5.26 -18.24 -12.91
C ARG A 359 -6.77 -18.37 -12.68
N ALA A 360 -7.32 -19.58 -12.78
CA ALA A 360 -8.75 -19.80 -12.61
C ALA A 360 -9.19 -19.51 -11.17
N LYS A 361 -8.48 -20.04 -10.16
CA LYS A 361 -8.77 -19.71 -8.75
C LYS A 361 -8.58 -18.23 -8.43
N TYR A 362 -7.62 -17.60 -9.10
CA TYR A 362 -7.39 -16.17 -8.94
C TYR A 362 -8.56 -15.34 -9.51
N GLU A 363 -9.03 -15.64 -10.72
CA GLU A 363 -10.19 -14.96 -11.32
C GLU A 363 -11.48 -15.22 -10.53
N GLU A 364 -11.68 -16.46 -10.04
CA GLU A 364 -12.76 -16.81 -9.13
C GLU A 364 -12.71 -15.96 -7.86
N SER A 365 -11.53 -15.84 -7.22
CA SER A 365 -11.38 -15.00 -6.02
C SER A 365 -11.66 -13.52 -6.27
N LEU A 366 -11.39 -12.98 -7.46
CA LEU A 366 -11.73 -11.59 -7.77
C LEU A 366 -13.23 -11.39 -7.96
N THR A 367 -13.90 -12.37 -8.57
CA THR A 367 -15.34 -12.34 -8.81
C THR A 367 -16.10 -12.44 -7.49
N ASP A 368 -15.71 -13.39 -6.64
CA ASP A 368 -16.27 -13.56 -5.29
C ASP A 368 -16.14 -12.30 -4.43
N GLU A 369 -15.03 -11.55 -4.57
CA GLU A 369 -14.81 -10.31 -3.81
C GLU A 369 -15.60 -9.13 -4.35
N LEU A 370 -15.95 -9.10 -5.65
CA LEU A 370 -16.87 -8.09 -6.14
C LEU A 370 -18.29 -8.37 -5.62
N GLU A 371 -18.71 -9.64 -5.56
CA GLU A 371 -20.07 -10.02 -5.17
C GLU A 371 -20.44 -9.53 -3.75
N GLY A 372 -21.20 -8.44 -3.69
CA GLY A 372 -21.78 -7.95 -2.45
C GLY A 372 -20.91 -6.98 -1.66
N ASP A 373 -19.73 -6.60 -2.18
CA ASP A 373 -18.82 -5.65 -1.55
C ASP A 373 -18.43 -4.50 -2.50
N SER A 374 -17.76 -3.49 -1.95
CA SER A 374 -17.22 -2.37 -2.71
C SER A 374 -15.73 -2.26 -2.42
N HIS A 375 -14.89 -2.36 -3.45
CA HIS A 375 -13.44 -2.46 -3.27
C HIS A 375 -12.69 -1.54 -4.22
N TYR A 376 -11.53 -1.09 -3.75
CA TYR A 376 -10.49 -0.60 -4.66
C TYR A 376 -9.73 -1.78 -5.22
N PHE A 377 -9.72 -1.91 -6.54
CA PHE A 377 -8.94 -2.90 -7.27
C PHE A 377 -7.61 -2.28 -7.70
N HIS A 378 -6.50 -2.81 -7.16
CA HIS A 378 -5.14 -2.44 -7.55
C HIS A 378 -4.71 -3.23 -8.76
N VAL A 379 -4.48 -2.53 -9.86
CA VAL A 379 -4.01 -3.08 -11.13
C VAL A 379 -2.50 -2.83 -11.25
N ASN A 380 -1.71 -3.86 -10.95
CA ASN A 380 -0.26 -3.77 -10.92
C ASN A 380 0.36 -4.08 -12.29
N ASN A 381 1.29 -3.25 -12.72
CA ASN A 381 2.06 -3.47 -13.93
C ASN A 381 3.12 -4.57 -13.69
N TYR A 382 2.92 -5.73 -14.31
CA TYR A 382 3.89 -6.83 -14.30
C TYR A 382 4.45 -7.10 -15.71
N SER A 383 4.30 -6.14 -16.63
CA SER A 383 4.83 -6.26 -17.97
C SER A 383 6.33 -6.54 -17.94
N LYS A 384 6.84 -7.22 -18.97
CA LYS A 384 8.27 -7.51 -19.09
C LYS A 384 9.10 -6.22 -19.09
N LYS A 385 8.59 -5.12 -19.68
CA LYS A 385 9.28 -3.83 -19.74
C LYS A 385 9.49 -3.26 -18.34
N PHE A 386 8.44 -3.23 -17.52
CA PHE A 386 8.52 -2.86 -16.12
C PHE A 386 9.49 -3.76 -15.35
N GLN A 387 9.34 -5.08 -15.47
CA GLN A 387 10.21 -6.04 -14.78
C GLN A 387 11.68 -5.92 -15.19
N ASP A 388 11.98 -5.72 -16.47
CA ASP A 388 13.34 -5.58 -16.98
C ASP A 388 13.98 -4.26 -16.55
N ALA A 389 13.18 -3.19 -16.43
CA ALA A 389 13.63 -1.91 -15.86
C ALA A 389 14.00 -2.07 -14.38
N HIS A 390 13.17 -2.78 -13.60
CA HIS A 390 13.38 -2.98 -12.16
C HIS A 390 14.43 -4.04 -11.80
N LYS A 391 14.56 -5.14 -12.56
CA LYS A 391 15.51 -6.23 -12.28
C LYS A 391 16.97 -5.85 -12.49
N LYS A 392 17.26 -4.93 -13.41
CA LYS A 392 18.65 -4.62 -13.82
C LYS A 392 19.41 -3.76 -12.79
N GLY A 393 18.92 -3.62 -11.55
CA GLY A 393 19.51 -2.77 -10.52
C GLY A 393 19.57 -1.28 -10.89
N ARG A 394 19.10 -0.89 -12.08
CA ARG A 394 19.08 0.50 -12.57
C ARG A 394 18.15 1.40 -11.74
N TYR A 395 17.36 0.83 -10.84
CA TYR A 395 16.45 1.54 -9.94
C TYR A 395 16.84 1.44 -8.45
N GLU A 396 17.86 0.66 -8.08
CA GLU A 396 18.27 0.58 -6.67
C GLU A 396 19.11 1.81 -6.23
N GLY A 397 19.63 2.60 -7.18
CA GLY A 397 20.50 3.75 -6.91
C GLY A 397 20.09 5.09 -7.53
N LEU A 398 18.88 5.24 -8.10
CA LEU A 398 18.43 6.51 -8.70
C LEU A 398 17.19 7.04 -7.95
N GLY A 399 17.22 8.35 -7.66
CA GLY A 399 16.23 9.11 -6.91
C GLY A 399 14.80 8.77 -7.30
N LYS A 400 14.08 8.18 -6.33
CA LYS A 400 12.83 7.44 -6.47
C LYS A 400 11.60 8.33 -6.51
N LEU A 401 11.67 9.55 -7.06
CA LEU A 401 10.55 10.47 -7.05
C LEU A 401 9.33 9.81 -7.73
N ALA A 402 8.20 9.77 -7.04
CA ALA A 402 6.98 9.15 -7.56
C ALA A 402 5.79 10.05 -7.33
N ARG A 403 4.89 10.07 -8.31
CA ARG A 403 3.67 10.86 -8.26
C ARG A 403 2.46 9.96 -8.35
N ARG A 404 1.32 10.55 -8.01
CA ARG A 404 0.01 9.99 -8.27
C ARG A 404 -0.81 10.95 -9.12
N ILE A 405 -1.59 10.42 -10.04
CA ILE A 405 -2.67 11.13 -10.73
C ILE A 405 -3.99 10.58 -10.21
N ILE A 406 -4.90 11.45 -9.78
CA ILE A 406 -6.26 11.08 -9.42
C ILE A 406 -7.21 11.47 -10.55
N VAL A 407 -8.23 10.64 -10.74
CA VAL A 407 -9.29 10.86 -11.72
C VAL A 407 -10.64 10.70 -11.02
N ASN A 408 -11.46 11.75 -11.08
CA ASN A 408 -12.83 11.74 -10.64
C ASN A 408 -13.78 11.73 -11.84
N VAL A 409 -14.51 10.63 -11.97
CA VAL A 409 -15.52 10.39 -13.00
C VAL A 409 -16.89 10.21 -12.34
N LYS A 410 -17.95 10.55 -13.07
CA LYS A 410 -19.33 10.48 -12.56
C LYS A 410 -19.92 9.08 -12.53
N THR A 411 -19.36 8.12 -13.28
CA THR A 411 -19.92 6.75 -13.38
C THR A 411 -18.82 5.68 -13.38
N GLN A 412 -19.16 4.48 -12.87
CA GLN A 412 -18.23 3.33 -12.92
C GLN A 412 -17.88 2.93 -14.35
N GLU A 413 -18.80 3.09 -15.30
CA GLU A 413 -18.57 2.82 -16.72
C GLU A 413 -17.48 3.74 -17.30
N ALA A 414 -17.53 5.05 -17.03
CA ALA A 414 -16.48 5.97 -17.42
C ALA A 414 -15.13 5.57 -16.79
N GLY A 415 -15.14 5.15 -15.51
CA GLY A 415 -13.95 4.63 -14.85
C GLY A 415 -13.36 3.39 -15.55
N LEU A 416 -14.21 2.46 -15.98
CA LEU A 416 -13.78 1.27 -16.73
C LEU A 416 -13.22 1.63 -18.11
N ARG A 417 -13.75 2.66 -18.80
CA ARG A 417 -13.17 3.18 -20.05
C ARG A 417 -11.76 3.76 -19.83
N VAL A 418 -11.58 4.53 -18.75
CA VAL A 418 -10.24 5.02 -18.36
C VAL A 418 -9.30 3.85 -18.07
N ALA A 419 -9.74 2.86 -17.30
CA ALA A 419 -8.93 1.68 -16.98
C ALA A 419 -8.51 0.89 -18.24
N ASP A 420 -9.42 0.73 -19.21
CA ASP A 420 -9.14 0.09 -20.51
C ASP A 420 -8.01 0.80 -21.27
N LYS A 421 -8.02 2.14 -21.29
CA LYS A 421 -6.94 2.93 -21.92
C LYS A 421 -5.63 2.85 -21.15
N LEU A 422 -5.68 2.89 -19.81
CA LEU A 422 -4.51 2.76 -18.95
C LEU A 422 -3.82 1.40 -19.10
N TYR A 423 -4.56 0.32 -19.38
CA TYR A 423 -3.96 -0.97 -19.73
C TYR A 423 -3.04 -0.87 -20.95
N GLY A 424 -3.38 -0.05 -21.96
CA GLY A 424 -2.54 0.16 -23.13
C GLY A 424 -1.18 0.77 -22.80
N LEU A 425 -1.10 1.63 -21.77
CA LEU A 425 0.15 2.25 -21.34
C LEU A 425 1.14 1.28 -20.69
N MET A 426 0.69 0.10 -20.25
CA MET A 426 1.58 -0.94 -19.73
C MET A 426 2.42 -1.61 -20.82
N ASP A 427 2.10 -1.40 -22.10
CA ASP A 427 2.97 -1.77 -23.22
C ASP A 427 3.81 -0.61 -23.75
N ASP A 428 3.58 0.61 -23.27
CA ASP A 428 4.26 1.78 -23.81
C ASP A 428 5.74 1.83 -23.38
N ASP A 429 6.65 2.14 -24.31
CA ASP A 429 8.10 2.17 -24.00
C ASP A 429 8.49 3.29 -23.04
N LEU A 430 7.75 4.40 -23.04
CA LEU A 430 8.00 5.53 -22.15
C LEU A 430 7.30 5.34 -20.80
N VAL A 431 6.03 4.94 -20.83
CA VAL A 431 5.20 4.89 -19.61
C VAL A 431 5.39 3.59 -18.84
N SER A 432 5.43 2.43 -19.50
CA SER A 432 5.43 1.13 -18.80
C SER A 432 6.60 0.96 -17.82
N PRO A 433 7.85 1.34 -18.14
CA PRO A 433 8.95 1.25 -17.17
C PRO A 433 8.73 2.08 -15.89
N ASN A 434 7.87 3.10 -15.95
CA ASN A 434 7.66 4.08 -14.90
C ASN A 434 6.29 3.95 -14.20
N MET A 435 5.28 3.40 -14.86
CA MET A 435 3.94 3.20 -14.33
C MET A 435 3.88 1.92 -13.50
N ARG A 436 3.67 2.05 -12.19
CA ARG A 436 3.73 0.94 -11.24
C ARG A 436 2.39 0.22 -11.10
N GLU A 437 1.34 0.98 -10.81
CA GLU A 437 0.01 0.47 -10.58
C GLU A 437 -1.02 1.57 -10.84
N PHE A 438 -2.27 1.20 -11.12
CA PHE A 438 -3.40 2.09 -10.90
C PHE A 438 -4.44 1.41 -10.03
N LYS A 439 -5.26 2.21 -9.35
CA LYS A 439 -6.37 1.76 -8.53
C LYS A 439 -7.67 2.25 -9.15
N ILE A 440 -8.72 1.45 -9.05
CA ILE A 440 -10.08 1.85 -9.43
C ILE A 440 -11.06 1.33 -8.38
N PHE A 441 -11.98 2.18 -7.92
CA PHE A 441 -13.08 1.75 -7.07
C PHE A 441 -14.18 1.13 -7.92
N LEU A 442 -14.62 -0.09 -7.60
CA LEU A 442 -15.76 -0.73 -8.26
C LEU A 442 -16.70 -1.31 -7.21
N SER A 443 -18.00 -1.30 -7.51
CA SER A 443 -19.04 -1.85 -6.65
C SER A 443 -20.23 -2.37 -7.46
N ASP A 444 -20.77 -3.50 -7.03
CA ASP A 444 -22.01 -4.09 -7.53
C ASP A 444 -23.19 -3.96 -6.55
N GLN A 445 -22.98 -3.27 -5.42
CA GLN A 445 -23.92 -3.25 -4.28
C GLN A 445 -25.24 -2.54 -4.57
N ASP A 446 -26.30 -3.02 -3.93
CA ASP A 446 -27.63 -2.39 -3.83
C ASP A 446 -28.11 -2.37 -2.38
N PRO A 447 -28.35 -1.20 -1.76
CA PRO A 447 -28.12 0.13 -2.31
C PRO A 447 -26.62 0.45 -2.46
N PRO A 448 -26.27 1.45 -3.29
CA PRO A 448 -24.89 1.89 -3.45
C PRO A 448 -24.22 2.27 -2.12
N PRO A 449 -22.92 2.00 -1.94
CA PRO A 449 -22.21 2.38 -0.72
C PRO A 449 -22.21 3.90 -0.57
N LYS A 450 -22.35 4.37 0.68
CA LYS A 450 -22.25 5.80 1.01
C LYS A 450 -20.78 6.17 1.20
N GLY A 451 -20.43 7.43 0.90
CA GLY A 451 -19.10 7.97 1.22
C GLY A 451 -17.98 7.54 0.26
N VAL A 452 -18.31 7.29 -1.01
CA VAL A 452 -17.30 6.99 -2.03
C VAL A 452 -16.42 8.22 -2.24
N LYS A 453 -15.10 8.04 -2.15
CA LYS A 453 -14.15 9.15 -2.27
C LYS A 453 -14.14 9.77 -3.67
N ASN A 454 -13.64 11.00 -3.82
CA ASN A 454 -13.50 11.69 -5.10
C ASN A 454 -12.44 11.06 -6.01
N ASP A 455 -11.43 10.40 -5.46
CA ASP A 455 -10.39 9.72 -6.23
C ASP A 455 -10.83 8.32 -6.69
N LYS A 456 -11.80 8.29 -7.62
CA LYS A 456 -12.36 7.02 -8.17
C LYS A 456 -11.29 6.15 -8.81
N LEU A 457 -10.32 6.80 -9.47
CA LEU A 457 -9.09 6.16 -9.93
C LEU A 457 -7.86 6.89 -9.43
N VAL A 458 -6.79 6.12 -9.17
CA VAL A 458 -5.48 6.66 -8.78
C VAL A 458 -4.38 5.93 -9.55
N VAL A 459 -3.63 6.64 -10.38
CA VAL A 459 -2.47 6.10 -11.12
C VAL A 459 -1.19 6.44 -10.38
N TYR A 460 -0.35 5.46 -10.08
CA TYR A 460 0.96 5.63 -9.45
C TYR A 460 2.08 5.39 -10.45
N TYR A 461 2.96 6.38 -10.60
CA TYR A 461 4.09 6.30 -11.51
C TYR A 461 5.33 6.97 -10.92
N GLN A 462 6.48 6.56 -11.42
CA GLN A 462 7.78 7.11 -11.08
C GLN A 462 8.19 8.13 -12.12
N LEU A 463 8.94 9.13 -11.69
CA LEU A 463 9.58 10.05 -12.61
C LEU A 463 10.79 9.34 -13.26
N PRO A 464 11.03 9.54 -14.57
CA PRO A 464 12.22 9.00 -15.22
C PRO A 464 13.51 9.44 -14.50
N PRO A 465 14.59 8.64 -14.53
CA PRO A 465 15.85 9.05 -13.94
C PRO A 465 16.37 10.37 -14.52
N GLY A 466 16.96 11.22 -13.65
CA GLY A 466 17.44 12.55 -14.04
C GLY A 466 16.35 13.62 -14.12
N THR A 467 15.07 13.26 -13.93
CA THR A 467 13.98 14.21 -13.75
C THR A 467 14.18 14.90 -12.39
N THR A 468 14.39 16.22 -12.40
CA THR A 468 14.27 17.06 -11.20
C THR A 468 12.83 17.55 -11.05
N ASP A 469 12.47 18.11 -9.90
CA ASP A 469 11.11 18.61 -9.66
C ASP A 469 10.64 19.65 -10.68
N ASP A 470 11.57 20.35 -11.32
CA ASP A 470 11.32 21.40 -12.31
C ASP A 470 11.36 20.92 -13.78
N THR A 471 11.67 19.64 -14.01
CA THR A 471 11.72 19.08 -15.37
C THR A 471 10.34 18.65 -15.87
N VAL A 472 10.25 18.47 -17.19
CA VAL A 472 9.01 18.09 -17.90
C VAL A 472 8.59 16.68 -17.51
N ASP A 473 7.37 16.54 -17.00
CA ASP A 473 6.78 15.27 -16.59
C ASP A 473 6.16 14.52 -17.79
N THR A 474 7.00 14.09 -18.71
CA THR A 474 6.56 13.45 -19.96
C THR A 474 5.72 12.18 -19.74
N VAL A 475 5.99 11.44 -18.65
CA VAL A 475 5.22 10.25 -18.28
C VAL A 475 3.84 10.66 -17.78
N GLY A 476 3.78 11.60 -16.83
CA GLY A 476 2.52 12.13 -16.31
C GLY A 476 1.66 12.75 -17.40
N ASP A 477 2.24 13.56 -18.29
CA ASP A 477 1.54 14.21 -19.40
C ASP A 477 0.89 13.17 -20.34
N LYS A 478 1.60 12.08 -20.66
CA LYS A 478 1.07 11.00 -21.50
C LYS A 478 -0.05 10.21 -20.82
N ILE A 479 0.05 10.01 -19.50
CA ILE A 479 -1.03 9.40 -18.70
C ILE A 479 -2.27 10.30 -18.74
N VAL A 480 -2.12 11.61 -18.48
CA VAL A 480 -3.23 12.58 -18.50
C VAL A 480 -3.89 12.65 -19.88
N ALA A 481 -3.10 12.71 -20.96
CA ALA A 481 -3.63 12.68 -22.33
C ALA A 481 -4.46 11.41 -22.59
N THR A 482 -3.94 10.25 -22.17
CA THR A 482 -4.63 8.97 -22.33
C THR A 482 -5.95 8.90 -21.55
N ILE A 483 -5.99 9.54 -20.37
CA ILE A 483 -7.23 9.69 -19.59
C ILE A 483 -8.21 10.59 -20.36
N GLY A 484 -7.76 11.75 -20.85
CA GLY A 484 -8.59 12.67 -21.64
C GLY A 484 -9.19 12.03 -22.89
N ASP A 485 -8.46 11.15 -23.57
CA ASP A 485 -8.95 10.40 -24.74
C ASP A 485 -10.00 9.31 -24.39
N ALA A 486 -10.11 8.94 -23.11
CA ALA A 486 -10.99 7.87 -22.64
C ALA A 486 -12.40 8.35 -22.26
N VAL A 487 -12.53 9.64 -21.95
CA VAL A 487 -13.73 10.23 -21.34
C VAL A 487 -14.02 11.61 -21.92
N THR A 488 -15.29 12.00 -21.86
CA THR A 488 -15.73 13.36 -22.22
C THR A 488 -15.79 14.25 -20.98
N ASP A 489 -15.90 15.56 -21.16
CA ASP A 489 -16.09 16.49 -20.03
C ASP A 489 -17.35 16.17 -19.20
N ASP A 490 -18.38 15.60 -19.83
CA ASP A 490 -19.61 15.19 -19.15
C ASP A 490 -19.41 13.96 -18.26
N ASP A 491 -18.41 13.12 -18.55
CA ASP A 491 -18.05 11.99 -17.71
C ASP A 491 -17.25 12.40 -16.46
N LEU A 492 -16.65 13.60 -16.47
CA LEU A 492 -15.73 14.07 -15.44
C LEU A 492 -16.47 14.87 -14.36
N ALA A 493 -16.14 14.57 -13.11
CA ALA A 493 -16.68 15.29 -11.97
C ALA A 493 -15.66 16.35 -11.51
N SER A 494 -16.09 17.60 -11.40
CA SER A 494 -15.18 18.74 -11.13
C SER A 494 -14.70 18.81 -9.68
N ASP A 495 -15.42 18.18 -8.75
CA ASP A 495 -15.02 18.04 -7.36
C ASP A 495 -13.81 17.10 -7.25
N LEU A 496 -12.82 17.52 -6.47
CA LEU A 496 -11.61 16.73 -6.24
C LEU A 496 -11.26 16.84 -4.77
N SER A 497 -10.57 15.84 -4.25
CA SER A 497 -9.97 15.93 -2.92
C SER A 497 -9.06 17.17 -2.82
N PRO A 498 -9.00 17.82 -1.65
CA PRO A 498 -8.14 18.98 -1.46
C PRO A 498 -6.66 18.59 -1.55
N PHE A 499 -5.83 19.61 -1.69
CA PHE A 499 -4.38 19.60 -1.78
C PHE A 499 -3.78 19.02 -3.06
N TYR A 500 -4.58 18.50 -3.99
CA TYR A 500 -4.11 18.10 -5.31
C TYR A 500 -3.98 19.30 -6.26
N ALA A 501 -3.03 19.24 -7.19
CA ALA A 501 -2.92 20.21 -8.27
C ALA A 501 -3.74 19.76 -9.48
N ARG A 502 -4.71 20.59 -9.89
CA ARG A 502 -5.56 20.35 -11.05
C ARG A 502 -4.75 20.42 -12.33
N VAL A 503 -4.94 19.44 -13.22
CA VAL A 503 -4.36 19.42 -14.58
C VAL A 503 -5.43 19.29 -15.66
N GLY A 504 -6.68 19.06 -15.27
CA GLY A 504 -7.85 19.04 -16.14
C GLY A 504 -9.14 18.98 -15.32
N ASN A 505 -10.29 18.97 -16.00
CA ASN A 505 -11.56 18.71 -15.34
C ASN A 505 -11.53 17.30 -14.72
N GLY A 506 -11.84 17.15 -13.44
CA GLY A 506 -11.79 15.86 -12.74
C GLY A 506 -10.43 15.14 -12.73
N VAL A 507 -9.33 15.79 -13.13
CA VAL A 507 -7.99 15.20 -13.13
C VAL A 507 -7.01 16.09 -12.38
N ALA A 508 -6.28 15.49 -11.44
CA ALA A 508 -5.28 16.20 -10.65
C ALA A 508 -4.10 15.30 -10.27
N TYR A 509 -3.00 15.89 -9.83
CA TYR A 509 -1.81 15.14 -9.42
C TYR A 509 -1.26 15.60 -8.08
N ALA A 510 -0.43 14.75 -7.50
CA ALA A 510 0.38 15.08 -6.33
C ALA A 510 1.63 14.20 -6.23
N GLU A 511 2.61 14.68 -5.48
CA GLU A 511 3.82 13.95 -5.10
C GLU A 511 3.56 12.97 -3.97
N GLU A 512 4.15 11.78 -4.08
CA GLU A 512 3.98 10.74 -3.07
C GLU A 512 5.02 10.91 -1.94
N PRO A 513 4.60 11.18 -0.67
CA PRO A 513 5.50 11.65 0.38
C PRO A 513 6.75 10.81 0.59
N LYS A 514 6.59 9.48 0.67
CA LYS A 514 7.69 8.54 0.93
C LYS A 514 8.84 8.56 -0.08
N TYR A 515 8.61 9.18 -1.22
CA TYR A 515 9.59 9.27 -2.29
C TYR A 515 10.29 10.62 -2.36
N PHE A 516 9.74 11.64 -1.68
CA PHE A 516 10.29 13.00 -1.63
C PHE A 516 10.89 13.32 -0.25
N VAL A 517 10.30 12.76 0.81
CA VAL A 517 10.72 12.95 2.20
C VAL A 517 10.86 11.56 2.83
N GLY A 518 12.10 11.14 3.07
CA GLY A 518 12.42 9.78 3.53
C GLY A 518 11.86 9.41 4.90
N GLU A 519 11.43 10.42 5.68
CA GLU A 519 10.82 10.26 7.00
C GLU A 519 9.31 10.00 6.93
N LEU A 520 8.66 10.25 5.78
CA LEU A 520 7.22 10.13 5.61
C LEU A 520 6.87 8.80 4.95
N ASP A 521 6.47 7.78 5.72
CA ASP A 521 6.10 6.47 5.15
C ASP A 521 4.62 6.36 4.72
N ASN A 522 3.78 7.34 5.07
CA ASN A 522 2.34 7.37 4.82
C ASN A 522 1.99 7.82 3.39
N SER A 523 0.78 7.49 2.95
CA SER A 523 0.25 7.95 1.65
C SER A 523 0.02 9.46 1.63
N PHE A 524 -0.02 10.10 0.45
CA PHE A 524 -0.34 11.54 0.29
C PHE A 524 -1.48 12.00 1.18
N THR A 525 -2.66 11.38 1.04
CA THR A 525 -3.88 11.73 1.78
C THR A 525 -3.69 11.49 3.29
N GLU A 526 -3.11 10.37 3.70
CA GLU A 526 -2.89 10.09 5.13
C GLU A 526 -1.93 11.08 5.77
N THR A 527 -0.86 11.47 5.08
CA THR A 527 0.11 12.45 5.59
C THR A 527 -0.56 13.80 5.82
N ARG A 528 -1.34 14.33 4.86
CA ARG A 528 -2.06 15.61 5.05
C ARG A 528 -3.11 15.49 6.17
N ALA A 529 -3.83 14.35 6.25
CA ALA A 529 -4.80 14.10 7.32
C ALA A 529 -4.13 14.16 8.69
N GLN A 530 -2.96 13.52 8.81
CA GLN A 530 -2.20 13.47 10.05
C GLN A 530 -1.73 14.86 10.47
N VAL A 531 -1.17 15.65 9.55
CA VAL A 531 -0.72 17.03 9.86
C VAL A 531 -1.89 17.89 10.35
N ILE A 532 -3.04 17.82 9.67
CA ILE A 532 -4.26 18.51 10.09
C ILE A 532 -4.70 18.01 11.48
N SER A 533 -4.71 16.70 11.68
CA SER A 533 -5.05 16.11 12.98
C SER A 533 -4.13 16.59 14.09
N ASP A 534 -2.84 16.72 13.83
CA ASP A 534 -1.85 17.14 14.82
C ASP A 534 -2.07 18.60 15.20
N VAL A 535 -2.34 19.48 14.22
CA VAL A 535 -2.71 20.88 14.47
C VAL A 535 -3.95 20.97 15.34
N ILE A 536 -5.01 20.20 15.04
CA ILE A 536 -6.23 20.20 15.85
C ILE A 536 -5.98 19.65 17.26
N LYS A 537 -5.20 18.57 17.39
CA LYS A 537 -4.90 17.95 18.69
C LYS A 537 -4.15 18.91 19.60
N SER A 538 -3.16 19.63 19.07
CA SER A 538 -2.28 20.51 19.84
C SER A 538 -2.84 21.90 20.14
N ASN A 539 -4.04 22.25 19.66
CA ASN A 539 -4.61 23.58 19.83
C ASN A 539 -6.07 23.49 20.26
N ASP A 540 -6.34 23.74 21.55
CA ASP A 540 -7.71 23.74 22.09
C ASP A 540 -8.51 24.99 21.71
N GLU A 541 -7.81 26.09 21.39
CA GLU A 541 -8.39 27.33 20.91
C GLU A 541 -7.71 27.79 19.62
N ILE A 542 -8.51 28.03 18.59
CA ILE A 542 -8.10 28.63 17.32
C ILE A 542 -9.24 29.58 16.92
N PRO A 543 -9.08 30.91 17.04
CA PRO A 543 -10.18 31.87 16.96
C PRO A 543 -10.90 31.91 15.61
N ASP A 544 -10.19 31.63 14.52
CA ASP A 544 -10.72 31.73 13.16
C ASP A 544 -10.00 30.80 12.16
N LEU A 545 -10.57 30.67 10.96
CA LEU A 545 -9.98 29.88 9.86
C LEU A 545 -8.60 30.40 9.45
N ALA A 546 -8.36 31.72 9.53
CA ALA A 546 -7.07 32.29 9.13
C ALA A 546 -5.94 31.81 10.05
N THR A 547 -6.20 31.82 11.35
CA THR A 547 -5.29 31.30 12.39
C THR A 547 -5.09 29.80 12.25
N PHE A 548 -6.15 29.04 11.95
CA PHE A 548 -6.05 27.62 11.65
C PHE A 548 -5.13 27.35 10.45
N THR A 549 -5.34 28.08 9.35
CA THR A 549 -4.57 27.95 8.12
C THR A 549 -3.10 28.34 8.31
N ALA A 550 -2.83 29.37 9.10
CA ALA A 550 -1.46 29.77 9.44
C ALA A 550 -0.72 28.69 10.24
N LYS A 551 -1.37 28.13 11.28
CA LYS A 551 -0.82 27.02 12.07
C LYS A 551 -0.60 25.76 11.22
N LEU A 552 -1.55 25.43 10.35
CA LEU A 552 -1.43 24.32 9.41
C LEU A 552 -0.28 24.54 8.43
N SER A 553 -0.09 25.76 7.93
CA SER A 553 1.00 26.08 7.02
C SER A 553 2.37 25.86 7.67
N THR A 554 2.54 26.25 8.93
CA THR A 554 3.76 25.94 9.70
C THR A 554 3.94 24.44 9.85
N ALA A 555 2.91 23.71 10.27
CA ALA A 555 2.99 22.26 10.45
C ALA A 555 3.28 21.49 9.15
N LEU A 556 2.79 21.98 8.00
CA LEU A 556 3.13 21.44 6.68
C LEU A 556 4.62 21.67 6.36
N ARG A 557 5.14 22.88 6.57
CA ARG A 557 6.57 23.19 6.37
C ARG A 557 7.48 22.31 7.22
N ASP A 558 7.10 22.07 8.48
CA ASP A 558 7.85 21.20 9.40
C ASP A 558 7.91 19.74 8.91
N LYS A 559 6.97 19.33 8.06
CA LYS A 559 6.96 18.02 7.38
C LYS A 559 7.51 18.09 5.96
N PHE A 560 8.19 19.18 5.58
CA PHE A 560 8.68 19.45 4.23
C PHE A 560 7.57 19.37 3.17
N ILE A 561 6.33 19.74 3.51
CA ILE A 561 5.24 19.92 2.55
C ILE A 561 5.13 21.42 2.26
N ASP A 562 5.08 21.79 0.98
CA ASP A 562 4.94 23.19 0.59
C ASP A 562 3.51 23.66 0.92
N PRO A 563 3.30 24.62 1.85
CA PRO A 563 1.95 25.05 2.22
C PRO A 563 1.26 25.84 1.12
N ASP A 564 2.01 26.48 0.23
CA ASP A 564 1.49 27.25 -0.91
C ASP A 564 1.19 26.32 -2.09
N GLN A 565 1.91 25.20 -2.17
CA GLN A 565 1.71 24.13 -3.14
C GLN A 565 1.60 22.76 -2.45
N PRO A 566 0.52 22.47 -1.72
CA PRO A 566 0.41 21.28 -0.84
C PRO A 566 0.36 19.95 -1.57
N HIS A 567 0.36 19.97 -2.91
CA HIS A 567 0.59 18.81 -3.77
C HIS A 567 2.07 18.43 -3.88
N ARG A 568 3.00 19.27 -3.39
CA ARG A 568 4.46 19.15 -3.47
C ARG A 568 5.14 19.09 -2.11
N HIS A 569 6.43 18.80 -2.15
CA HIS A 569 7.34 18.85 -1.02
C HIS A 569 8.40 19.94 -1.20
N LEU A 570 8.89 20.48 -0.08
CA LEU A 570 9.98 21.44 -0.05
C LEU A 570 11.34 20.73 -0.24
N PRO A 571 12.31 21.38 -0.89
CA PRO A 571 13.67 20.85 -0.97
C PRO A 571 14.32 20.78 0.41
N GLY A 572 15.37 19.96 0.55
CA GLY A 572 16.18 19.86 1.76
C GLY A 572 15.77 18.76 2.74
N ALA A 573 14.66 18.06 2.48
CA ALA A 573 14.33 16.83 3.18
C ALA A 573 15.40 15.75 2.92
N LYS A 574 15.66 14.91 3.93
CA LYS A 574 16.47 13.71 3.73
C LYS A 574 15.75 12.78 2.75
N SER A 575 16.46 12.31 1.74
CA SER A 575 15.98 11.27 0.85
C SER A 575 15.71 9.97 1.61
N LEU A 576 14.85 9.11 1.05
CA LEU A 576 14.58 7.79 1.61
C LEU A 576 15.85 6.94 1.75
N GLU A 577 16.78 7.08 0.82
CA GLU A 577 18.10 6.45 0.85
C GLU A 577 18.93 6.93 2.05
N GLN A 578 18.98 8.24 2.30
CA GLN A 578 19.68 8.80 3.45
C GLN A 578 19.06 8.32 4.76
N VAL A 579 17.73 8.37 4.90
CA VAL A 579 17.04 7.88 6.10
C VAL A 579 17.27 6.38 6.31
N ARG A 580 17.27 5.57 5.24
CA ARG A 580 17.60 4.14 5.32
C ARG A 580 19.05 3.89 5.73
N ALA A 581 20.00 4.63 5.15
CA ALA A 581 21.41 4.52 5.48
C ALA A 581 21.68 4.90 6.94
N GLU A 582 21.05 5.97 7.44
CA GLU A 582 21.13 6.37 8.85
C GLU A 582 20.52 5.31 9.78
N LYS A 583 19.33 4.79 9.44
CA LYS A 583 18.69 3.70 10.21
C LYS A 583 19.57 2.44 10.23
N GLU A 584 20.11 2.04 9.08
CA GLU A 584 21.00 0.89 8.97
C GLU A 584 22.29 1.11 9.76
N ALA A 585 22.90 2.29 9.66
CA ALA A 585 24.08 2.65 10.45
C ALA A 585 23.79 2.61 11.96
N ALA A 586 22.63 3.11 12.40
CA ALA A 586 22.23 3.12 13.80
C ALA A 586 22.06 1.71 14.40
N VAL A 587 21.51 0.75 13.62
CA VAL A 587 21.29 -0.62 14.10
C VAL A 587 22.41 -1.59 13.72
N LYS A 588 23.38 -1.16 12.91
CA LYS A 588 24.49 -2.00 12.43
C LYS A 588 25.22 -2.74 13.55
N PRO A 589 25.56 -2.14 14.71
CA PRO A 589 26.21 -2.86 15.80
C PRO A 589 25.37 -4.03 16.34
N GLN A 590 24.06 -3.83 16.46
CA GLN A 590 23.10 -4.85 16.94
C GLN A 590 22.92 -5.95 15.89
N LEU A 591 22.85 -5.57 14.61
CA LEU A 591 22.78 -6.51 13.48
C LEU A 591 24.04 -7.38 13.41
N ASP A 592 25.22 -6.78 13.56
CA ASP A 592 26.51 -7.48 13.56
C ASP A 592 26.61 -8.45 14.75
N ALA A 593 26.23 -8.01 15.96
CA ALA A 593 26.21 -8.86 17.15
C ALA A 593 25.24 -10.04 17.02
N GLY A 594 24.00 -9.78 16.56
CA GLY A 594 23.02 -10.83 16.32
C GLY A 594 23.46 -11.80 15.21
N THR A 595 24.03 -11.29 14.12
CA THR A 595 24.59 -12.12 13.04
C THR A 595 25.73 -13.00 13.56
N LYS A 596 26.60 -12.48 14.43
CA LYS A 596 27.66 -13.26 15.09
C LYS A 596 27.08 -14.40 15.93
N LEU A 597 26.05 -14.15 16.72
CA LEU A 597 25.35 -15.17 17.51
C LEU A 597 24.69 -16.23 16.62
N LEU A 598 24.04 -15.83 15.53
CA LEU A 598 23.47 -16.77 14.56
C LEU A 598 24.56 -17.61 13.89
N ARG A 599 25.71 -17.02 13.53
CA ARG A 599 26.85 -17.80 13.04
C ARG A 599 27.35 -18.80 14.07
N GLN A 600 27.47 -18.41 15.33
CA GLN A 600 27.84 -19.34 16.42
C GLN A 600 26.84 -20.50 16.57
N LYS A 601 25.54 -20.25 16.33
CA LYS A 601 24.48 -21.27 16.37
C LYS A 601 24.55 -22.26 15.19
N TYR A 602 24.73 -21.77 13.97
CA TYR A 602 24.59 -22.59 12.74
C TYR A 602 25.92 -23.14 12.20
N LEU A 603 27.02 -22.41 12.33
CA LEU A 603 28.31 -22.76 11.73
C LEU A 603 28.88 -24.10 12.24
N PRO A 604 28.80 -24.45 13.54
CA PRO A 604 29.28 -25.76 14.02
C PRO A 604 28.54 -26.94 13.36
N ARG A 605 27.21 -26.83 13.22
CA ARG A 605 26.38 -27.89 12.61
C ARG A 605 26.64 -28.01 11.11
N TYR A 606 26.82 -26.88 10.44
CA TYR A 606 27.22 -26.85 9.03
C TYR A 606 28.59 -27.53 8.83
N ASN A 607 29.58 -27.18 9.64
CA ASN A 607 30.93 -27.76 9.55
C ASN A 607 30.93 -29.26 9.88
N GLU A 608 30.09 -29.70 10.83
CA GLU A 608 29.92 -31.12 11.14
C GLU A 608 29.32 -31.90 9.95
N ALA A 609 28.28 -31.38 9.31
CA ALA A 609 27.67 -31.99 8.13
C ALA A 609 28.67 -32.03 6.95
N LEU A 610 29.42 -30.94 6.74
CA LEU A 610 30.48 -30.87 5.73
C LEU A 610 31.57 -31.91 5.98
N LYS A 611 32.03 -32.03 7.23
CA LYS A 611 33.03 -33.04 7.63
C LYS A 611 32.53 -34.45 7.36
N LYS A 612 31.30 -34.77 7.77
CA LYS A 612 30.69 -36.09 7.53
C LYS A 612 30.53 -36.39 6.03
N GLN A 613 30.17 -35.38 5.23
CA GLN A 613 30.09 -35.52 3.78
C GLN A 613 31.47 -35.87 3.20
N GLN A 614 32.54 -35.21 3.66
CA GLN A 614 33.90 -35.50 3.23
C GLN A 614 34.36 -36.89 3.67
N GLU A 615 34.10 -37.29 4.91
CA GLU A 615 34.42 -38.64 5.41
C GLU A 615 33.73 -39.76 4.61
N VAL A 616 32.52 -39.53 4.07
CA VAL A 616 31.85 -40.49 3.18
C VAL A 616 32.54 -40.54 1.82
N LYS A 617 32.94 -39.38 1.27
CA LYS A 617 33.69 -39.31 -0.01
C LYS A 617 35.04 -40.00 0.11
N ASP A 618 35.79 -39.74 1.17
CA ASP A 618 37.11 -40.32 1.41
C ASP A 618 37.02 -41.84 1.58
N ARG A 619 36.05 -42.34 2.36
CA ARG A 619 35.81 -43.79 2.49
C ARG A 619 35.38 -44.44 1.17
N ALA A 620 34.60 -43.75 0.35
CA ALA A 620 34.23 -44.24 -0.97
C ALA A 620 35.45 -44.37 -1.88
N GLU A 621 36.36 -43.38 -1.84
CA GLU A 621 37.60 -43.39 -2.59
C GLU A 621 38.58 -44.46 -2.09
N GLU A 622 38.79 -44.56 -0.79
CA GLU A 622 39.63 -45.59 -0.18
C GLU A 622 39.12 -47.00 -0.53
N ARG A 623 37.80 -47.23 -0.49
CA ARG A 623 37.24 -48.51 -0.93
C ARG A 623 37.55 -48.76 -2.40
N ARG A 624 37.37 -47.78 -3.29
CA ARG A 624 37.68 -47.94 -4.72
C ARG A 624 39.15 -48.27 -4.95
N GLN A 625 40.06 -47.59 -4.24
CA GLN A 625 41.49 -47.86 -4.31
C GLN A 625 41.82 -49.28 -3.80
N ARG A 626 41.23 -49.70 -2.68
CA ARG A 626 41.42 -51.05 -2.13
C ARG A 626 40.92 -52.12 -3.08
N LEU A 627 39.73 -51.96 -3.67
CA LEU A 627 39.17 -52.90 -4.64
C LEU A 627 40.04 -52.99 -5.90
N ALA A 628 40.56 -51.86 -6.39
CA ALA A 628 41.48 -51.83 -7.52
C ALA A 628 42.83 -52.51 -7.21
N ALA A 629 43.28 -52.47 -5.95
CA ALA A 629 44.53 -53.09 -5.52
C ALA A 629 44.41 -54.60 -5.24
N THR A 630 43.25 -55.08 -4.75
CA THR A 630 43.10 -56.47 -4.28
C THR A 630 42.39 -57.40 -5.26
N MET A 631 41.64 -56.88 -6.23
CA MET A 631 40.86 -57.70 -7.16
C MET A 631 41.52 -57.77 -8.53
N SER A 632 41.59 -58.98 -9.09
CA SER A 632 41.99 -59.17 -10.49
C SER A 632 40.96 -58.56 -11.44
N GLU A 633 41.39 -58.21 -12.65
CA GLU A 633 40.52 -57.62 -13.67
C GLU A 633 39.31 -58.51 -14.01
N ALA A 634 39.47 -59.83 -13.95
CA ALA A 634 38.38 -60.79 -14.14
C ALA A 634 37.34 -60.74 -13.01
N GLN A 635 37.77 -60.51 -11.76
CA GLN A 635 36.86 -60.39 -10.61
C GLN A 635 36.11 -59.06 -10.60
N LEU A 636 36.76 -57.96 -11.00
CA LEU A 636 36.11 -56.65 -11.16
C LEU A 636 35.00 -56.68 -12.23
N LYS A 637 35.11 -57.57 -13.22
CA LYS A 637 34.10 -57.77 -14.27
C LYS A 637 32.98 -58.75 -13.88
N ASN A 638 33.04 -59.36 -12.69
CA ASN A 638 32.00 -60.30 -12.26
C ASN A 638 30.66 -59.56 -12.05
N PRO A 639 29.55 -59.96 -12.71
CA PRO A 639 28.25 -59.29 -12.58
C PRO A 639 27.72 -59.21 -11.14
N ALA A 640 28.00 -60.21 -10.30
CA ALA A 640 27.57 -60.21 -8.91
C ALA A 640 28.30 -59.12 -8.10
N PHE A 641 29.60 -58.96 -8.33
CA PHE A 641 30.41 -57.92 -7.71
C PHE A 641 29.96 -56.52 -8.16
N LEU A 642 29.72 -56.33 -9.46
CA LEU A 642 29.23 -55.06 -10.00
C LEU A 642 27.88 -54.65 -9.38
N ARG A 643 26.95 -55.60 -9.17
CA ARG A 643 25.68 -55.33 -8.47
C ARG A 643 25.92 -54.89 -7.02
N GLN A 644 26.84 -55.54 -6.32
CA GLN A 644 27.16 -55.17 -4.95
C GLN A 644 27.83 -53.79 -4.88
N GLU A 645 28.75 -53.49 -5.78
CA GLU A 645 29.39 -52.18 -5.89
C GLU A 645 28.36 -51.08 -6.19
N GLU A 646 27.40 -51.35 -7.08
CA GLU A 646 26.31 -50.41 -7.40
C GLU A 646 25.44 -50.12 -6.16
N VAL A 647 25.09 -51.14 -5.37
CA VAL A 647 24.33 -50.95 -4.13
C VAL A 647 25.08 -50.08 -3.14
N ILE A 648 26.40 -50.32 -2.96
CA ILE A 648 27.20 -49.53 -2.04
C ILE A 648 27.35 -48.09 -2.55
N LYS A 649 27.60 -47.90 -3.85
CA LYS A 649 27.67 -46.56 -4.46
C LYS A 649 26.37 -45.78 -4.27
N LYS A 650 25.21 -46.41 -4.51
CA LYS A 650 23.90 -45.78 -4.26
C LYS A 650 23.73 -45.35 -2.80
N ARG A 651 24.21 -46.15 -1.85
CA ARG A 651 24.18 -45.81 -0.42
C ARG A 651 25.09 -44.60 -0.10
N GLU A 652 26.26 -44.52 -0.71
CA GLU A 652 27.18 -43.38 -0.55
C GLU A 652 26.62 -42.09 -1.15
N ASP A 653 26.11 -42.17 -2.38
CA ASP A 653 25.46 -41.04 -3.05
C ASP A 653 24.26 -40.53 -2.24
N PHE A 654 23.49 -41.45 -1.65
CA PHE A 654 22.40 -41.11 -0.72
C PHE A 654 22.89 -40.33 0.51
N LEU A 655 23.97 -40.80 1.18
CA LEU A 655 24.52 -40.13 2.35
C LEU A 655 25.13 -38.76 2.01
N ILE A 656 25.84 -38.66 0.88
CA ILE A 656 26.39 -37.39 0.39
C ILE A 656 25.27 -36.38 0.16
N LYS A 657 24.18 -36.81 -0.48
CA LYS A 657 22.99 -35.99 -0.71
C LYS A 657 22.33 -35.60 0.62
N GLN A 658 22.18 -36.52 1.56
CA GLN A 658 21.60 -36.24 2.87
C GLN A 658 22.37 -35.14 3.62
N TYR A 659 23.71 -35.19 3.64
CA TYR A 659 24.52 -34.12 4.26
C TYR A 659 24.47 -32.81 3.49
N GLN A 660 24.35 -32.85 2.15
CA GLN A 660 24.10 -31.65 1.35
C GLN A 660 22.77 -31.00 1.72
N ASP A 661 21.70 -31.78 1.80
CA ASP A 661 20.36 -31.31 2.17
C ASP A 661 20.35 -30.71 3.60
N GLN A 662 21.14 -31.27 4.53
CA GLN A 662 21.33 -30.70 5.87
C GLN A 662 22.03 -29.34 5.84
N MET A 663 23.12 -29.20 5.07
CA MET A 663 23.82 -27.93 4.89
C MET A 663 22.92 -26.85 4.28
N ASP A 664 22.14 -27.22 3.26
CA ASP A 664 21.17 -26.32 2.62
C ASP A 664 20.05 -25.94 3.60
N GLY A 665 19.64 -26.86 4.47
CA GLY A 665 18.73 -26.60 5.59
C GLY A 665 19.27 -25.55 6.56
N TYR A 666 20.52 -25.70 7.02
CA TYR A 666 21.15 -24.73 7.93
C TYR A 666 21.31 -23.35 7.29
N ASN A 667 21.69 -23.28 6.01
CA ASN A 667 21.76 -22.02 5.27
C ASN A 667 20.40 -21.33 5.17
N ARG A 668 19.34 -22.11 4.90
CA ARG A 668 17.97 -21.60 4.83
C ARG A 668 17.51 -21.04 6.17
N ASP A 669 17.75 -21.75 7.26
CA ASP A 669 17.33 -21.33 8.60
C ASP A 669 18.15 -20.13 9.10
N PHE A 670 19.45 -20.08 8.80
CA PHE A 670 20.28 -18.90 9.04
C PHE A 670 19.74 -17.67 8.29
N GLY A 671 19.35 -17.82 7.03
CA GLY A 671 18.75 -16.74 6.24
C GLY A 671 17.41 -16.25 6.82
N LYS A 672 16.55 -17.17 7.29
CA LYS A 672 15.29 -16.83 7.97
C LYS A 672 15.54 -16.06 9.27
N ASP A 673 16.46 -16.54 10.11
CA ASP A 673 16.77 -15.90 11.39
C ASP A 673 17.40 -14.51 11.19
N ILE A 674 18.27 -14.34 10.18
CA ILE A 674 18.78 -13.00 9.80
C ILE A 674 17.65 -12.08 9.36
N THR A 675 16.72 -12.57 8.54
CA THR A 675 15.58 -11.78 8.09
C THR A 675 14.69 -11.36 9.26
N ALA A 676 14.46 -12.27 10.21
CA ALA A 676 13.73 -11.98 11.44
C ALA A 676 14.45 -10.96 12.31
N LEU A 677 15.79 -11.05 12.43
CA LEU A 677 16.61 -10.08 13.14
C LEU A 677 16.54 -8.69 12.49
N ARG A 678 16.69 -8.58 11.16
CA ARG A 678 16.54 -7.31 10.43
C ARG A 678 15.16 -6.69 10.68
N ARG A 679 14.08 -7.49 10.61
CA ARG A 679 12.72 -7.04 10.92
C ARG A 679 12.58 -6.53 12.36
N LYS A 680 13.15 -7.24 13.34
CA LYS A 680 13.15 -6.83 14.76
C LYS A 680 13.89 -5.50 14.97
N LEU A 681 14.90 -5.23 14.16
CA LEU A 681 15.66 -3.97 14.17
C LEU A 681 15.03 -2.87 13.30
N GLY A 682 13.82 -3.08 12.76
CA GLY A 682 13.13 -2.08 11.93
C GLY A 682 13.72 -1.90 10.52
N LEU A 683 14.59 -2.82 10.07
CA LEU A 683 15.08 -2.86 8.70
C LEU A 683 14.08 -3.62 7.83
N LYS A 684 13.59 -2.97 6.77
CA LYS A 684 12.70 -3.55 5.76
C LYS A 684 13.48 -4.36 4.72
#